data_AF-A0A7J3TKT3-F1
#
_entry.id   AF-A0A7J3TKT3-F1
#
_cell.length_a   1.000
_cell.length_b   1.000
_cell.length_c   1.000
_cell.angle_alpha   90.00
_cell.angle_beta   90.00
_cell.angle_gamma   90.00
#
_symmetry.space_group_name_H-M   'P 1'
#
loop_
_entity.id
_entity.type
_entity.pdbx_description
1 polymer ?
#
loop_
_entity_poly.entity_id
_entity_poly.type
_entity_poly.pdbx_seq_one_letter_code
_entity_poly.pdbx_strand_id
1 'polypeptide(L)'
;MAIHIDFSILTGMHKNKVYHSHPKNEAHNCHGNFFIHSGLFGNLFWKSLNFKNRELFSTMNIRGMFKRNFLCFIIAAIFVAPIMAMENNDCRCGKEIAASDFHFAVMEEVPSFDPAKASPKPSIGDPPAYFSWLDYGGNDWTTPARFQGMCGSCWAFAAVGALESIINIREGIAELDPDLSEQYILSCLPESGSCRGGSPYLAFQYIKSTGSDGNYHNGIIPEDCMPYQADDSIPCDEKCDDWENKLVPITDYGYWLPDGSDEDRKRIKTQIMEEGPVVSFMMATEDFMQWGLEHHSPSDYYPYPGYVEGINHCILIVGWKDDPSIPRGGYWICKNSWGSFWGYNGFFNIEYGSLHVDDYSIVWVDYDKNAYDWPPVAEAGGPYIASVGEEITFDGSKSMDDEGSIVAWHWDFGDGATSDETTPKHSYNQRGIYDVTLTVEDSSGQESVAETAALIDAWKESDEWTFDISKIEIGMEYGGQLNFSGNIEELNFKVTNDIGNYIVEFSGRLNGDFSYYSQPPLQLTGKFLLTKINGELTVTKEFAIDGIEVEVRGLTIIKLEIIPIPLPIPFKVTASITFSEPYTLIDFPLKEKIWNLPLTNVSIDALATALFGIVKVPLQINIPLGSMEVVCSGKQSISTPAGSFEAYKMSIYDIIELYYSPDIANFVKASVKYEGIDIEAELVDVNYE
;
A
#
# COMPACT_ATOMS: atom_id res chain seq x y z
N MET A 1 19.87 47.10 44.30
CA MET A 1 19.49 48.54 44.21
C MET A 1 18.47 48.63 43.08
N ALA A 2 17.49 49.53 43.23
CA ALA A 2 16.45 49.96 42.28
C ALA A 2 16.97 50.17 40.81
N ILE A 3 16.19 50.18 39.70
CA ILE A 3 14.73 50.08 39.43
C ILE A 3 14.49 50.01 37.87
N HIS A 4 13.28 49.59 37.42
CA HIS A 4 12.62 49.74 36.07
C HIS A 4 13.36 49.33 34.76
N ILE A 5 12.77 48.54 33.85
CA ILE A 5 11.62 48.77 32.92
C ILE A 5 11.88 49.88 31.88
N ASP A 6 12.00 49.54 30.59
CA ASP A 6 10.95 49.81 29.58
C ASP A 6 11.17 49.02 28.25
N PHE A 7 10.12 48.87 27.44
CA PHE A 7 10.14 48.14 26.16
C PHE A 7 9.04 48.69 25.21
N SER A 8 9.39 49.34 24.08
CA SER A 8 8.42 49.56 22.97
C SER A 8 9.03 50.09 21.64
N ILE A 9 8.30 49.81 20.54
CA ILE A 9 8.25 50.46 19.21
C ILE A 9 9.35 50.19 18.13
N LEU A 10 9.06 49.20 17.26
CA LEU A 10 8.75 49.26 15.81
C LEU A 10 9.52 50.12 14.76
N THR A 11 9.36 49.70 13.48
CA THR A 11 9.80 50.27 12.17
C THR A 11 11.24 49.93 11.72
N GLY A 12 11.58 49.74 10.42
CA GLY A 12 10.75 49.62 9.20
C GLY A 12 11.49 50.01 7.89
N MET A 13 11.64 49.07 6.94
CA MET A 13 11.93 49.18 5.47
C MET A 13 12.99 50.17 4.89
N HIS A 14 13.83 49.73 3.92
CA HIS A 14 13.66 50.07 2.48
C HIS A 14 14.69 49.52 1.43
N LYS A 15 14.12 48.97 0.34
CA LYS A 15 14.52 48.68 -1.07
C LYS A 15 15.83 49.25 -1.72
N ASN A 16 16.43 48.51 -2.68
CA ASN A 16 16.25 48.72 -4.17
C ASN A 16 17.13 47.88 -5.17
N LYS A 17 16.51 47.44 -6.30
CA LYS A 17 16.98 47.29 -7.73
C LYS A 17 18.24 46.44 -8.09
N VAL A 18 18.33 45.51 -9.08
CA VAL A 18 17.76 45.20 -10.44
C VAL A 18 18.82 45.36 -11.57
N TYR A 19 19.08 44.31 -12.38
CA TYR A 19 19.36 44.35 -13.86
C TYR A 19 19.37 42.93 -14.52
N HIS A 20 19.19 42.84 -15.85
CA HIS A 20 18.98 41.62 -16.68
C HIS A 20 20.25 41.03 -17.37
N SER A 21 20.23 39.73 -17.78
CA SER A 21 20.22 39.26 -19.21
C SER A 21 20.58 37.76 -19.43
N HIS A 22 20.04 37.18 -20.52
CA HIS A 22 20.24 35.83 -21.11
C HIS A 22 21.10 35.94 -22.42
N PRO A 23 21.34 34.88 -23.24
CA PRO A 23 21.76 33.48 -22.99
C PRO A 23 22.92 33.02 -23.95
N LYS A 24 23.43 31.77 -23.85
CA LYS A 24 23.65 30.83 -25.00
C LYS A 24 24.39 29.51 -24.68
N ASN A 25 24.06 28.51 -25.49
CA ASN A 25 24.61 27.16 -25.68
C ASN A 25 26.15 27.06 -25.70
N GLU A 26 26.71 25.93 -25.26
CA GLU A 26 27.20 24.84 -26.15
C GLU A 26 27.66 23.60 -25.35
N ALA A 27 27.91 22.49 -26.05
CA ALA A 27 27.95 21.13 -25.50
C ALA A 27 29.36 20.51 -25.37
N HIS A 28 29.37 19.28 -24.83
CA HIS A 28 30.37 18.22 -24.96
C HIS A 28 31.60 18.11 -24.01
N ASN A 29 31.60 16.94 -23.35
CA ASN A 29 32.70 15.98 -23.19
C ASN A 29 33.78 16.17 -22.09
N CYS A 30 33.67 15.29 -21.09
CA CYS A 30 34.70 14.42 -20.53
C CYS A 30 36.19 14.79 -20.72
N HIS A 31 36.89 15.07 -19.61
CA HIS A 31 37.81 14.10 -18.97
C HIS A 31 38.66 14.75 -17.85
N GLY A 32 38.95 13.97 -16.80
CA GLY A 32 40.33 13.90 -16.28
C GLY A 32 40.65 14.53 -14.92
N ASN A 33 40.79 13.64 -13.93
CA ASN A 33 41.87 13.61 -12.92
C ASN A 33 41.98 14.70 -11.85
N PHE A 34 41.60 14.30 -10.63
CA PHE A 34 42.47 14.24 -9.44
C PHE A 34 43.79 15.03 -9.46
N PHE A 35 43.98 15.89 -8.45
CA PHE A 35 45.24 15.94 -7.70
C PHE A 35 45.02 16.29 -6.23
N ILE A 36 45.54 15.46 -5.33
CA ILE A 36 45.58 15.68 -3.88
C ILE A 36 46.81 16.54 -3.56
N HIS A 37 46.71 17.51 -2.65
CA HIS A 37 47.85 17.82 -1.76
C HIS A 37 47.43 18.32 -0.38
N SER A 38 48.27 17.97 0.60
CA SER A 38 47.98 17.90 2.03
C SER A 38 48.87 18.82 2.88
N GLY A 39 48.41 19.18 4.09
CA GLY A 39 49.25 19.71 5.17
C GLY A 39 48.61 20.87 5.95
N LEU A 40 48.86 21.07 7.25
CA LEU A 40 49.70 20.31 8.18
C LEU A 40 49.34 20.65 9.65
N PHE A 41 49.70 19.76 10.58
CA PHE A 41 49.60 19.88 12.06
C PHE A 41 50.30 21.15 12.63
N GLY A 42 50.06 21.65 13.85
CA GLY A 42 49.14 21.23 14.94
C GLY A 42 49.61 21.74 16.33
N ASN A 43 48.77 21.54 17.36
CA ASN A 43 49.04 21.52 18.83
C ASN A 43 49.70 22.70 19.58
N LEU A 44 49.10 23.09 20.73
CA LEU A 44 49.75 23.03 22.06
C LEU A 44 48.81 23.24 23.29
N PHE A 45 48.66 22.15 24.05
CA PHE A 45 48.24 21.94 25.46
C PHE A 45 47.73 23.08 26.40
N TRP A 46 46.46 22.93 26.80
CA TRP A 46 45.90 22.83 28.18
C TRP A 46 46.46 23.63 29.37
N LYS A 47 45.55 24.35 30.05
CA LYS A 47 45.56 24.50 31.52
C LYS A 47 44.18 24.82 32.13
N SER A 48 43.84 24.10 33.21
CA SER A 48 42.83 24.42 34.23
C SER A 48 41.34 24.39 33.85
N LEU A 49 40.63 23.37 34.34
CA LEU A 49 39.17 23.38 34.49
C LEU A 49 38.70 24.57 35.35
N ASN A 50 37.63 25.24 34.91
CA ASN A 50 36.52 25.60 35.80
C ASN A 50 35.26 25.88 34.97
N PHE A 51 34.15 25.24 35.34
CA PHE A 51 32.88 25.29 34.62
C PHE A 51 32.34 26.73 34.48
N LYS A 52 32.05 27.16 33.24
CA LYS A 52 30.97 28.12 32.98
C LYS A 52 30.51 28.10 31.52
N ASN A 53 29.19 28.14 31.37
CA ASN A 53 28.39 28.41 30.17
C ASN A 53 28.33 27.32 29.07
N ARG A 54 27.14 26.69 29.03
CA ARG A 54 26.23 26.68 27.86
C ARG A 54 26.89 26.65 26.47
N GLU A 55 27.22 25.45 25.99
CA GLU A 55 26.91 24.99 24.62
C GLU A 55 26.70 23.47 24.64
N LEU A 56 25.50 23.04 25.06
CA LEU A 56 24.82 21.88 24.50
C LEU A 56 23.50 22.40 23.95
N PHE A 57 22.98 21.79 22.87
CA PHE A 57 21.86 22.26 22.05
C PHE A 57 22.15 23.45 21.12
N SER A 58 23.01 23.23 20.11
CA SER A 58 22.71 23.65 18.73
C SER A 58 23.53 22.77 17.76
N THR A 59 22.99 22.44 16.58
CA THR A 59 23.47 21.45 15.57
C THR A 59 22.82 20.05 15.57
N MET A 60 21.50 19.95 15.80
CA MET A 60 20.70 18.91 15.15
C MET A 60 20.33 19.40 13.75
N ASN A 61 20.89 18.79 12.71
CA ASN A 61 20.56 19.08 11.32
C ASN A 61 19.43 18.14 10.85
N ILE A 62 18.28 18.69 10.49
CA ILE A 62 17.00 17.96 10.37
C ILE A 62 16.86 17.36 8.95
N ARG A 63 17.85 16.56 8.52
CA ARG A 63 17.88 15.89 7.19
C ARG A 63 18.47 14.47 7.23
N GLY A 64 18.25 13.74 8.33
CA GLY A 64 18.76 12.38 8.51
C GLY A 64 17.96 11.55 9.51
N MET A 65 16.65 11.77 9.59
CA MET A 65 15.77 11.08 10.55
C MET A 65 15.15 9.77 10.01
N PHE A 66 15.16 9.54 8.69
CA PHE A 66 14.57 8.33 8.08
C PHE A 66 15.25 7.00 8.46
N LYS A 67 16.54 6.99 8.82
CA LYS A 67 17.33 5.75 9.01
C LYS A 67 17.55 5.33 10.48
N ARG A 68 16.54 5.43 11.39
CA ARG A 68 16.86 5.52 12.85
C ARG A 68 16.10 4.70 13.91
N ASN A 69 15.05 3.93 13.60
CA ASN A 69 14.18 3.36 14.65
C ASN A 69 13.90 1.85 14.59
N PHE A 70 14.62 1.11 13.74
CA PHE A 70 14.28 -0.26 13.33
C PHE A 70 14.25 -1.31 14.46
N LEU A 71 14.94 -1.11 15.60
CA LEU A 71 15.05 -2.14 16.65
C LEU A 71 13.77 -2.38 17.46
N CYS A 72 13.02 -1.32 17.81
CA CYS A 72 11.73 -1.49 18.49
C CYS A 72 10.69 -2.09 17.53
N PHE A 73 10.81 -1.74 16.26
CA PHE A 73 10.03 -2.32 15.18
C PHE A 73 10.31 -3.83 15.04
N ILE A 74 11.57 -4.26 15.07
CA ILE A 74 11.95 -5.69 15.05
C ILE A 74 11.38 -6.47 16.22
N ILE A 75 11.47 -5.97 17.46
CA ILE A 75 10.97 -6.73 18.62
C ILE A 75 9.43 -6.83 18.58
N ALA A 76 8.73 -5.86 17.99
CA ALA A 76 7.32 -6.01 17.64
C ALA A 76 7.15 -7.03 16.49
N ALA A 77 7.85 -6.90 15.38
CA ALA A 77 7.73 -7.74 14.18
C ALA A 77 8.19 -9.21 14.37
N ILE A 78 8.94 -9.58 15.41
CA ILE A 78 9.22 -11.00 15.69
C ILE A 78 7.99 -11.70 16.32
N PHE A 79 7.09 -10.94 16.96
CA PHE A 79 5.88 -11.48 17.62
C PHE A 79 4.56 -10.92 17.05
N VAL A 80 4.66 -9.97 16.14
CA VAL A 80 3.60 -9.32 15.36
C VAL A 80 4.11 -9.07 13.93
N ALA A 81 4.83 -10.03 13.35
CA ALA A 81 4.76 -10.24 11.91
C ALA A 81 3.61 -11.24 11.71
N PRO A 82 2.58 -10.91 10.92
CA PRO A 82 2.64 -10.08 9.70
C PRO A 82 2.73 -8.57 10.00
N ILE A 83 3.41 -7.78 9.13
CA ILE A 83 3.80 -6.33 9.21
C ILE A 83 5.29 -6.10 9.59
N MET A 84 6.12 -5.16 9.06
CA MET A 84 6.17 -4.28 7.85
C MET A 84 7.59 -3.63 7.66
N ALA A 85 8.13 -3.53 6.42
CA ALA A 85 9.14 -2.52 5.96
C ALA A 85 10.62 -2.62 6.47
N MET A 86 11.70 -2.11 5.83
CA MET A 86 11.88 -1.39 4.54
C MET A 86 13.38 -1.24 4.13
N GLU A 87 13.81 -1.68 2.94
CA GLU A 87 14.86 -1.14 2.01
C GLU A 87 15.42 -2.27 1.11
N ASN A 88 15.73 -1.93 -0.14
CA ASN A 88 15.93 -2.85 -1.27
C ASN A 88 17.42 -3.02 -1.62
N ASN A 89 17.87 -4.24 -1.96
CA ASN A 89 18.88 -4.55 -3.00
C ASN A 89 19.29 -6.04 -2.94
N ASP A 90 19.05 -6.81 -4.00
CA ASP A 90 20.06 -7.04 -5.06
C ASP A 90 19.59 -8.13 -6.05
N CYS A 91 19.27 -7.75 -7.30
CA CYS A 91 19.27 -8.70 -8.42
C CYS A 91 20.42 -8.41 -9.41
N ARG A 92 21.63 -8.53 -8.86
CA ARG A 92 22.91 -8.80 -9.52
C ARG A 92 23.59 -7.64 -10.25
N CYS A 93 24.62 -7.15 -9.55
CA CYS A 93 25.97 -6.95 -10.06
C CYS A 93 26.21 -5.72 -10.97
N GLY A 94 26.41 -4.59 -10.30
CA GLY A 94 27.73 -3.96 -10.37
C GLY A 94 27.92 -2.89 -11.44
N LYS A 95 27.30 -1.74 -11.22
CA LYS A 95 27.91 -0.41 -11.45
C LYS A 95 27.23 0.63 -10.56
N GLU A 96 27.99 1.63 -10.15
CA GLU A 96 27.47 2.78 -9.41
C GLU A 96 26.45 3.53 -10.30
N ILE A 97 25.18 3.51 -9.91
CA ILE A 97 24.14 4.37 -10.46
C ILE A 97 23.90 5.45 -9.41
N ALA A 98 24.23 6.70 -9.76
CA ALA A 98 23.78 7.85 -8.99
C ALA A 98 22.26 7.93 -9.08
N ALA A 99 21.59 8.36 -8.00
CA ALA A 99 20.13 8.45 -7.90
C ALA A 99 19.48 8.84 -9.23
N SER A 100 18.78 7.88 -9.83
CA SER A 100 17.97 8.04 -11.03
C SER A 100 16.51 7.92 -10.62
N ASP A 101 15.72 8.87 -11.06
CA ASP A 101 14.37 9.13 -10.59
C ASP A 101 13.41 7.97 -10.92
N PHE A 102 12.40 7.76 -10.06
CA PHE A 102 11.35 6.77 -10.31
C PHE A 102 10.51 7.27 -11.50
N HIS A 103 10.68 6.67 -12.67
CA HIS A 103 10.12 7.20 -13.91
C HIS A 103 8.82 6.48 -14.28
N PHE A 104 7.68 7.13 -14.05
CA PHE A 104 6.39 6.65 -14.51
C PHE A 104 6.23 6.90 -16.01
N ALA A 105 5.76 5.90 -16.75
CA ALA A 105 5.52 6.04 -18.18
C ALA A 105 4.33 6.97 -18.45
N VAL A 106 4.53 7.86 -19.41
CA VAL A 106 3.55 8.82 -19.93
C VAL A 106 3.55 8.73 -21.46
N MET A 107 2.53 9.29 -22.10
CA MET A 107 2.47 9.40 -23.55
C MET A 107 3.54 10.37 -24.07
N GLU A 108 4.33 9.94 -25.05
CA GLU A 108 5.15 10.83 -25.89
C GLU A 108 4.29 11.57 -26.93
N GLU A 109 3.24 10.90 -27.42
CA GLU A 109 2.38 11.36 -28.50
C GLU A 109 0.92 11.44 -28.03
N VAL A 110 0.45 12.67 -27.81
CA VAL A 110 -0.95 12.94 -27.45
C VAL A 110 -1.77 13.28 -28.71
N PRO A 111 -2.92 12.62 -28.92
CA PRO A 111 -3.75 12.81 -30.12
C PRO A 111 -4.37 14.21 -30.16
N SER A 112 -4.43 14.80 -31.35
CA SER A 112 -5.16 16.05 -31.58
C SER A 112 -6.66 15.80 -31.73
N PHE A 113 -7.49 16.34 -30.85
CA PHE A 113 -8.94 16.30 -31.00
C PHE A 113 -9.45 17.25 -32.10
N ASP A 114 -10.44 16.79 -32.87
CA ASP A 114 -11.12 17.58 -33.90
C ASP A 114 -12.41 18.21 -33.32
N PRO A 115 -12.51 19.54 -33.13
CA PRO A 115 -13.72 20.16 -32.60
C PRO A 115 -14.95 19.97 -33.49
N ALA A 116 -14.80 19.60 -34.76
CA ALA A 116 -15.92 19.32 -35.67
C ALA A 116 -16.51 17.91 -35.48
N LYS A 117 -15.81 17.00 -34.78
CA LYS A 117 -16.28 15.65 -34.43
C LYS A 117 -16.74 15.51 -32.98
N ALA A 118 -16.47 16.50 -32.13
CA ALA A 118 -16.87 16.48 -30.73
C ALA A 118 -18.40 16.39 -30.58
N SER A 119 -18.85 15.57 -29.63
CA SER A 119 -20.24 15.50 -29.21
C SER A 119 -20.70 16.83 -28.59
N PRO A 120 -22.01 17.14 -28.63
CA PRO A 120 -22.55 18.27 -27.87
C PRO A 120 -22.20 18.16 -26.39
N LYS A 121 -21.91 19.28 -25.72
CA LYS A 121 -21.70 19.29 -24.26
C LYS A 121 -22.96 18.72 -23.55
N PRO A 122 -22.82 17.79 -22.59
CA PRO A 122 -23.96 17.16 -21.91
C PRO A 122 -24.72 18.17 -21.02
N SER A 123 -25.90 17.79 -20.53
CA SER A 123 -26.75 18.65 -19.70
C SER A 123 -26.07 19.12 -18.41
N ILE A 124 -26.58 20.22 -17.84
CA ILE A 124 -26.26 20.64 -16.47
C ILE A 124 -27.39 20.15 -15.57
N GLY A 125 -27.08 19.24 -14.64
CA GLY A 125 -27.93 18.85 -13.54
C GLY A 125 -27.69 19.70 -12.28
N ASP A 126 -28.12 19.18 -11.13
CA ASP A 126 -27.88 19.76 -9.79
C ASP A 126 -27.06 18.76 -8.94
N PRO A 127 -25.77 18.55 -9.27
CA PRO A 127 -24.95 17.54 -8.62
C PRO A 127 -24.71 17.86 -7.13
N PRO A 128 -24.66 16.84 -6.25
CA PRO A 128 -24.36 17.03 -4.83
C PRO A 128 -22.94 17.55 -4.59
N ALA A 129 -22.66 18.03 -3.37
CA ALA A 129 -21.33 18.49 -2.98
C ALA A 129 -20.29 17.35 -2.87
N TYR A 130 -20.72 16.10 -2.75
CA TYR A 130 -19.86 14.91 -2.74
C TYR A 130 -20.55 13.79 -3.51
N PHE A 131 -19.77 13.07 -4.30
CA PHE A 131 -20.16 11.83 -4.97
C PHE A 131 -18.90 11.09 -5.41
N SER A 132 -18.85 9.77 -5.26
CA SER A 132 -17.81 8.93 -5.84
C SER A 132 -18.38 7.56 -6.16
N TRP A 133 -18.06 7.01 -7.33
CA TRP A 133 -18.33 5.59 -7.61
C TRP A 133 -17.45 4.65 -6.77
N LEU A 134 -16.32 5.14 -6.25
CA LEU A 134 -15.40 4.41 -5.36
C LEU A 134 -16.00 4.07 -3.98
N ASP A 135 -17.10 4.74 -3.56
CA ASP A 135 -17.76 4.50 -2.27
C ASP A 135 -19.30 4.58 -2.34
N TYR A 136 -19.89 4.48 -3.54
CA TYR A 136 -21.32 4.70 -3.75
C TYR A 136 -22.18 3.62 -3.09
N GLY A 137 -23.01 4.02 -2.12
CA GLY A 137 -23.90 3.11 -1.40
C GLY A 137 -23.21 2.19 -0.40
N GLY A 138 -21.89 2.33 -0.21
CA GLY A 138 -21.06 1.43 0.60
C GLY A 138 -20.21 0.44 -0.21
N ASN A 139 -20.32 0.46 -1.54
CA ASN A 139 -19.59 -0.42 -2.45
C ASN A 139 -18.67 0.40 -3.36
N ASP A 140 -17.60 -0.23 -3.87
CA ASP A 140 -16.75 0.29 -4.94
C ASP A 140 -17.31 -0.20 -6.28
N TRP A 141 -17.76 0.73 -7.14
CA TRP A 141 -18.29 0.44 -8.47
C TRP A 141 -17.24 0.62 -9.57
N THR A 142 -15.97 0.66 -9.17
CA THR A 142 -14.80 0.71 -10.04
C THR A 142 -13.99 -0.57 -9.89
N THR A 143 -13.11 -0.85 -10.85
CA THR A 143 -12.15 -1.97 -10.73
C THR A 143 -10.87 -1.53 -10.03
N PRO A 144 -10.03 -2.46 -9.52
CA PRO A 144 -8.73 -2.13 -8.94
C PRO A 144 -7.81 -1.37 -9.90
N ALA A 145 -6.89 -0.57 -9.34
CA ALA A 145 -5.92 0.17 -10.14
C ALA A 145 -4.80 -0.74 -10.69
N ARG A 146 -4.83 -0.98 -12.01
CA ARG A 146 -3.82 -1.77 -12.74
C ARG A 146 -2.52 -0.96 -12.96
N PHE A 147 -1.46 -1.63 -13.43
CA PHE A 147 -0.13 -1.04 -13.63
C PHE A 147 0.33 -1.14 -15.09
N GLN A 148 0.41 0.00 -15.79
CA GLN A 148 0.80 0.08 -17.20
C GLN A 148 2.28 -0.25 -17.49
N GLY A 149 3.13 -0.34 -16.45
CA GLY A 149 4.56 -0.56 -16.61
C GLY A 149 5.29 0.63 -17.27
N MET A 150 6.28 0.31 -18.11
CA MET A 150 7.10 1.31 -18.84
C MET A 150 6.48 1.76 -20.18
N CYS A 151 5.30 1.25 -20.54
CA CYS A 151 4.58 1.57 -21.75
C CYS A 151 3.68 2.82 -21.52
N GLY A 152 3.67 3.76 -22.47
CA GLY A 152 2.83 4.98 -22.44
C GLY A 152 1.37 4.71 -22.79
N SER A 153 0.78 3.66 -22.22
CA SER A 153 -0.53 3.08 -22.53
C SER A 153 -1.66 3.56 -21.60
N CYS A 154 -1.47 4.57 -20.76
CA CYS A 154 -2.51 5.12 -19.88
C CYS A 154 -3.82 5.50 -20.60
N TRP A 155 -3.77 5.79 -21.90
CA TRP A 155 -4.95 6.00 -22.76
C TRP A 155 -5.81 4.74 -22.95
N ALA A 156 -5.20 3.55 -22.96
CA ALA A 156 -5.87 2.26 -23.01
C ALA A 156 -6.41 1.88 -21.63
N PHE A 157 -5.58 1.95 -20.58
CA PHE A 157 -5.99 1.68 -19.20
C PHE A 157 -7.14 2.58 -18.73
N ALA A 158 -7.12 3.87 -19.08
CA ALA A 158 -8.23 4.76 -18.73
C ALA A 158 -9.51 4.42 -19.52
N ALA A 159 -9.39 3.99 -20.78
CA ALA A 159 -10.54 3.56 -21.59
C ALA A 159 -11.15 2.26 -21.05
N VAL A 160 -10.31 1.26 -20.75
CA VAL A 160 -10.70 -0.01 -20.12
C VAL A 160 -11.34 0.26 -18.76
N GLY A 161 -10.65 0.93 -17.84
CA GLY A 161 -11.19 1.22 -16.51
C GLY A 161 -12.49 2.03 -16.51
N ALA A 162 -12.73 2.86 -17.54
CA ALA A 162 -14.04 3.49 -17.75
C ALA A 162 -15.10 2.45 -18.11
N LEU A 163 -14.84 1.62 -19.11
CA LEU A 163 -15.77 0.59 -19.58
C LEU A 163 -16.09 -0.43 -18.48
N GLU A 164 -15.09 -0.91 -17.75
CA GLU A 164 -15.26 -1.82 -16.61
C GLU A 164 -16.18 -1.22 -15.53
N SER A 165 -15.89 0.02 -15.09
CA SER A 165 -16.75 0.69 -14.11
C SER A 165 -18.17 0.89 -14.63
N ILE A 166 -18.33 1.22 -15.93
CA ILE A 166 -19.64 1.33 -16.57
C ILE A 166 -20.37 -0.02 -16.59
N ILE A 167 -19.68 -1.14 -16.87
CA ILE A 167 -20.26 -2.48 -16.82
C ILE A 167 -20.81 -2.75 -15.42
N ASN A 168 -20.00 -2.63 -14.36
CA ASN A 168 -20.44 -2.84 -12.97
C ASN A 168 -21.70 -2.01 -12.63
N ILE A 169 -21.72 -0.72 -12.99
CA ILE A 169 -22.85 0.20 -12.78
C ILE A 169 -24.10 -0.20 -13.59
N ARG A 170 -23.94 -0.78 -14.79
CA ARG A 170 -25.05 -1.16 -15.69
C ARG A 170 -25.62 -2.54 -15.34
N GLU A 171 -24.79 -3.46 -14.88
CA GLU A 171 -25.27 -4.74 -14.36
C GLU A 171 -26.05 -4.53 -13.08
N GLY A 172 -25.44 -3.85 -12.10
CA GLY A 172 -25.93 -3.77 -10.72
C GLY A 172 -24.98 -4.42 -9.71
N ILE A 173 -23.85 -4.95 -10.21
CA ILE A 173 -22.91 -5.80 -9.50
C ILE A 173 -21.61 -5.01 -9.31
N ALA A 174 -21.30 -4.62 -8.06
CA ALA A 174 -20.13 -3.81 -7.76
C ALA A 174 -18.85 -4.67 -7.70
N GLU A 175 -19.01 -5.91 -7.24
CA GLU A 175 -17.96 -6.91 -6.99
C GLU A 175 -17.48 -7.63 -8.27
N LEU A 176 -18.08 -7.33 -9.43
CA LEU A 176 -17.64 -7.84 -10.73
C LEU A 176 -16.27 -7.23 -11.08
N ASP A 177 -15.30 -8.05 -11.49
CA ASP A 177 -14.05 -7.57 -12.10
C ASP A 177 -14.02 -8.05 -13.57
N PRO A 178 -14.50 -7.24 -14.53
CA PRO A 178 -14.53 -7.62 -15.95
C PRO A 178 -13.14 -7.89 -16.56
N ASP A 179 -12.09 -7.33 -15.94
CA ASP A 179 -10.66 -7.38 -16.31
C ASP A 179 -10.43 -7.45 -17.83
N LEU A 180 -10.55 -6.32 -18.52
CA LEU A 180 -10.53 -6.26 -19.99
C LEU A 180 -9.12 -5.96 -20.54
N SER A 181 -8.73 -6.64 -21.62
CA SER A 181 -7.35 -6.59 -22.12
C SER A 181 -6.95 -5.25 -22.75
N GLU A 182 -6.06 -4.48 -22.12
CA GLU A 182 -5.40 -3.35 -22.80
C GLU A 182 -4.45 -3.81 -23.92
N GLN A 183 -3.84 -4.98 -23.78
CA GLN A 183 -2.91 -5.52 -24.79
C GLN A 183 -3.62 -5.86 -26.10
N TYR A 184 -4.87 -6.29 -26.03
CA TYR A 184 -5.72 -6.43 -27.21
C TYR A 184 -5.89 -5.10 -27.96
N ILE A 185 -6.06 -3.98 -27.26
CA ILE A 185 -6.15 -2.64 -27.89
C ILE A 185 -4.82 -2.30 -28.57
N LEU A 186 -3.68 -2.53 -27.91
CA LEU A 186 -2.34 -2.28 -28.48
C LEU A 186 -2.05 -3.14 -29.72
N SER A 187 -2.30 -4.45 -29.62
CA SER A 187 -1.88 -5.44 -30.61
C SER A 187 -2.87 -5.64 -31.77
N CYS A 188 -4.18 -5.55 -31.50
CA CYS A 188 -5.23 -5.79 -32.50
C CYS A 188 -5.88 -4.53 -33.04
N LEU A 189 -5.82 -3.40 -32.32
CA LEU A 189 -6.43 -2.12 -32.72
C LEU A 189 -5.39 -0.99 -32.84
N PRO A 190 -4.25 -1.17 -33.56
CA PRO A 190 -3.08 -0.27 -33.51
C PRO A 190 -3.34 1.15 -34.03
N GLU A 191 -4.41 1.38 -34.79
CA GLU A 191 -4.84 2.74 -35.17
C GLU A 191 -5.37 3.55 -33.97
N SER A 192 -5.57 2.92 -32.80
CA SER A 192 -5.90 3.57 -31.52
C SER A 192 -4.69 4.23 -30.85
N GLY A 193 -3.50 3.67 -31.04
CA GLY A 193 -2.27 4.08 -30.36
C GLY A 193 -1.25 2.97 -30.18
N SER A 194 -0.24 3.24 -29.37
CA SER A 194 0.90 2.35 -29.03
C SER A 194 1.43 2.66 -27.62
N CYS A 195 2.51 2.00 -27.20
CA CYS A 195 3.29 2.37 -26.02
C CYS A 195 3.95 3.75 -26.09
N ARG A 196 3.86 4.47 -27.22
CA ARG A 196 4.26 5.88 -27.31
C ARG A 196 3.11 6.86 -27.07
N GLY A 197 1.88 6.37 -26.98
CA GLY A 197 0.66 7.16 -26.76
C GLY A 197 -0.46 6.80 -27.73
N GLY A 198 -1.67 7.33 -27.46
CA GLY A 198 -2.89 6.94 -28.16
C GLY A 198 -4.12 7.69 -27.68
N SER A 199 -5.30 7.23 -28.10
CA SER A 199 -6.57 7.91 -27.83
C SER A 199 -7.62 6.96 -27.23
N PRO A 200 -8.18 7.27 -26.04
CA PRO A 200 -9.32 6.53 -25.49
C PRO A 200 -10.53 6.55 -26.45
N TYR A 201 -10.74 7.67 -27.15
CA TYR A 201 -11.82 7.79 -28.14
C TYR A 201 -11.61 6.87 -29.36
N LEU A 202 -10.37 6.75 -29.85
CA LEU A 202 -10.08 5.82 -30.95
C LEU A 202 -10.13 4.37 -30.49
N ALA A 203 -9.71 4.07 -29.26
CA ALA A 203 -9.89 2.74 -28.66
C ALA A 203 -11.37 2.33 -28.72
N PHE A 204 -12.29 3.15 -28.19
CA PHE A 204 -13.73 2.88 -28.30
C PHE A 204 -14.23 2.82 -29.75
N GLN A 205 -13.77 3.72 -30.63
CA GLN A 205 -14.11 3.67 -32.06
C GLN A 205 -13.76 2.32 -32.70
N TYR A 206 -12.58 1.79 -32.42
CA TYR A 206 -12.08 0.58 -33.05
C TYR A 206 -12.57 -0.70 -32.36
N ILE A 207 -12.81 -0.66 -31.04
CA ILE A 207 -13.58 -1.69 -30.30
C ILE A 207 -14.98 -1.85 -30.93
N LYS A 208 -15.65 -0.75 -31.31
CA LYS A 208 -16.97 -0.80 -31.96
C LYS A 208 -16.95 -1.14 -33.46
N SER A 209 -15.77 -1.12 -34.10
CA SER A 209 -15.66 -1.08 -35.57
C SER A 209 -15.77 -2.47 -36.20
N THR A 210 -16.97 -2.78 -36.69
CA THR A 210 -17.27 -3.95 -37.53
C THR A 210 -16.73 -3.89 -38.97
N GLY A 211 -15.84 -2.93 -39.26
CA GLY A 211 -15.21 -2.75 -40.57
C GLY A 211 -13.73 -3.19 -40.61
N SER A 212 -13.11 -3.05 -41.78
CA SER A 212 -11.67 -3.28 -42.00
C SER A 212 -10.73 -2.42 -41.17
N ASP A 213 -11.28 -1.34 -40.62
CA ASP A 213 -10.53 -0.32 -39.89
C ASP A 213 -10.47 -0.69 -38.38
N GLY A 214 -11.27 -1.69 -37.94
CA GLY A 214 -11.16 -2.34 -36.63
C GLY A 214 -10.91 -3.85 -36.78
N ASN A 215 -11.50 -4.66 -35.90
CA ASN A 215 -11.35 -6.12 -35.89
C ASN A 215 -12.43 -6.88 -36.68
N TYR A 216 -13.34 -6.20 -37.40
CA TYR A 216 -14.58 -6.74 -38.02
C TYR A 216 -15.74 -7.11 -37.07
N HIS A 217 -15.57 -6.98 -35.76
CA HIS A 217 -16.58 -7.31 -34.75
C HIS A 217 -16.90 -6.07 -33.88
N ASN A 218 -17.81 -6.18 -32.91
CA ASN A 218 -18.00 -5.16 -31.87
C ASN A 218 -17.60 -5.78 -30.54
N GLY A 219 -16.52 -5.29 -29.95
CA GLY A 219 -16.15 -5.60 -28.57
C GLY A 219 -14.66 -5.71 -28.30
N ILE A 220 -14.38 -5.90 -27.03
CA ILE A 220 -13.07 -6.13 -26.42
C ILE A 220 -13.09 -7.48 -25.70
N ILE A 221 -11.94 -8.11 -25.51
CA ILE A 221 -11.81 -9.42 -24.85
C ILE A 221 -11.31 -9.25 -23.40
N PRO A 222 -11.61 -10.20 -22.49
CA PRO A 222 -10.98 -10.25 -21.19
C PRO A 222 -9.46 -10.43 -21.26
N GLU A 223 -8.78 -9.99 -20.21
CA GLU A 223 -7.33 -10.06 -20.00
C GLU A 223 -6.83 -11.52 -20.00
N ASP A 224 -7.64 -12.46 -19.51
CA ASP A 224 -7.35 -13.91 -19.56
C ASP A 224 -7.08 -14.43 -20.99
N CYS A 225 -7.66 -13.78 -21.99
CA CYS A 225 -7.56 -14.14 -23.39
C CYS A 225 -6.35 -13.49 -24.08
N MET A 226 -5.82 -12.37 -23.57
CA MET A 226 -4.61 -11.73 -24.09
C MET A 226 -3.89 -10.88 -23.02
N PRO A 227 -3.10 -11.49 -22.12
CA PRO A 227 -2.51 -10.78 -20.98
C PRO A 227 -1.53 -9.65 -21.36
N TYR A 228 -1.52 -8.61 -20.53
CA TYR A 228 -0.75 -7.39 -20.69
C TYR A 228 0.76 -7.57 -20.48
N GLN A 229 1.52 -7.12 -21.47
CA GLN A 229 2.98 -7.28 -21.53
C GLN A 229 3.73 -5.95 -21.72
N ALA A 230 3.01 -4.82 -21.79
CA ALA A 230 3.59 -3.49 -21.99
C ALA A 230 4.50 -3.37 -23.23
N ASP A 231 4.17 -4.10 -24.31
CA ASP A 231 5.02 -4.24 -25.50
C ASP A 231 4.19 -4.18 -26.80
N ASP A 232 4.54 -3.26 -27.70
CA ASP A 232 3.92 -3.08 -29.03
C ASP A 232 4.24 -4.24 -30.00
N SER A 233 5.21 -5.10 -29.68
CA SER A 233 5.67 -6.17 -30.56
C SER A 233 4.88 -7.48 -30.43
N ILE A 234 3.99 -7.59 -29.44
CA ILE A 234 3.08 -8.73 -29.26
C ILE A 234 2.08 -8.75 -30.43
N PRO A 235 2.04 -9.81 -31.26
CA PRO A 235 1.11 -9.84 -32.39
C PRO A 235 -0.31 -10.17 -31.93
N CYS A 236 -1.32 -9.63 -32.64
CA CYS A 236 -2.74 -9.90 -32.41
C CYS A 236 -3.12 -11.40 -32.46
N ASP A 237 -2.27 -12.26 -33.03
CA ASP A 237 -2.50 -13.70 -33.12
C ASP A 237 -2.20 -14.46 -31.81
N GLU A 238 -1.66 -13.81 -30.77
CA GLU A 238 -1.47 -14.41 -29.44
C GLU A 238 -2.74 -14.40 -28.56
N LYS A 239 -3.84 -13.78 -29.01
CA LYS A 239 -5.15 -13.88 -28.33
C LYS A 239 -5.69 -15.31 -28.36
N CYS A 240 -6.51 -15.67 -27.37
CA CYS A 240 -7.09 -17.00 -27.24
C CYS A 240 -7.90 -17.46 -28.48
N ASP A 241 -7.94 -18.78 -28.72
CA ASP A 241 -8.55 -19.39 -29.92
C ASP A 241 -10.06 -19.09 -30.07
N ASP A 242 -10.79 -18.92 -28.95
CA ASP A 242 -12.23 -18.74 -28.87
C ASP A 242 -12.68 -17.28 -28.67
N TRP A 243 -11.75 -16.32 -28.82
CA TRP A 243 -11.93 -14.88 -28.57
C TRP A 243 -13.23 -14.26 -29.11
N GLU A 244 -13.73 -14.72 -30.28
CA GLU A 244 -14.98 -14.20 -30.86
C GLU A 244 -16.21 -14.39 -29.95
N ASN A 245 -16.21 -15.42 -29.10
CA ASN A 245 -17.29 -15.69 -28.15
C ASN A 245 -17.15 -14.90 -26.84
N LYS A 246 -15.95 -14.38 -26.55
CA LYS A 246 -15.62 -13.59 -25.35
C LYS A 246 -15.69 -12.07 -25.58
N LEU A 247 -16.22 -11.62 -26.72
CA LEU A 247 -16.28 -10.19 -27.06
C LEU A 247 -17.35 -9.47 -26.24
N VAL A 248 -16.90 -8.57 -25.35
CA VAL A 248 -17.74 -7.63 -24.60
C VAL A 248 -18.01 -6.39 -25.47
N PRO A 249 -19.24 -6.19 -25.98
CA PRO A 249 -19.56 -5.15 -26.95
C PRO A 249 -19.88 -3.80 -26.28
N ILE A 250 -19.57 -2.67 -26.94
CA ILE A 250 -19.98 -1.33 -26.46
C ILE A 250 -21.18 -0.79 -27.25
N THR A 251 -22.03 0.03 -26.62
CA THR A 251 -23.31 0.54 -27.20
C THR A 251 -23.15 1.89 -27.85
N ASP A 252 -22.47 2.82 -27.21
CA ASP A 252 -22.16 4.15 -27.72
C ASP A 252 -20.87 4.68 -27.08
N TYR A 253 -20.30 5.73 -27.66
CA TYR A 253 -19.07 6.36 -27.15
C TYR A 253 -18.92 7.76 -27.75
N GLY A 254 -18.16 8.61 -27.09
CA GLY A 254 -17.88 9.94 -27.62
C GLY A 254 -16.91 10.75 -26.79
N TYR A 255 -16.71 12.00 -27.21
CA TYR A 255 -15.96 12.96 -26.43
C TYR A 255 -16.56 14.36 -26.59
N TRP A 256 -16.38 15.19 -25.57
CA TRP A 256 -16.68 16.62 -25.65
C TRP A 256 -15.55 17.43 -25.02
N LEU A 257 -15.45 18.70 -25.42
CA LEU A 257 -14.33 19.57 -25.04
C LEU A 257 -14.79 20.56 -23.95
N PRO A 258 -14.35 20.40 -22.70
CA PRO A 258 -14.61 21.37 -21.64
C PRO A 258 -13.73 22.62 -21.78
N ASP A 259 -14.09 23.69 -21.06
CA ASP A 259 -13.34 24.95 -21.00
C ASP A 259 -12.82 25.31 -19.59
N GLY A 260 -12.88 24.37 -18.64
CA GLY A 260 -12.43 24.58 -17.27
C GLY A 260 -13.27 25.59 -16.46
N SER A 261 -14.46 25.98 -16.95
CA SER A 261 -15.40 26.81 -16.19
C SER A 261 -16.20 26.00 -15.17
N ASP A 262 -16.76 26.67 -14.16
CA ASP A 262 -17.65 26.04 -13.18
C ASP A 262 -18.96 25.53 -13.80
N GLU A 263 -19.31 25.99 -15.00
CA GLU A 263 -20.44 25.46 -15.78
C GLU A 263 -20.09 24.08 -16.34
N ASP A 264 -18.92 23.94 -16.96
CA ASP A 264 -18.46 22.66 -17.49
C ASP A 264 -18.09 21.66 -16.38
N ARG A 265 -17.53 22.11 -15.26
CA ARG A 265 -17.35 21.23 -14.08
C ARG A 265 -18.67 20.64 -13.63
N LYS A 266 -19.78 21.40 -13.65
CA LYS A 266 -21.11 20.85 -13.35
C LYS A 266 -21.58 19.86 -14.40
N ARG A 267 -21.27 20.05 -15.68
CA ARG A 267 -21.55 19.07 -16.74
C ARG A 267 -20.79 17.77 -16.52
N ILE A 268 -19.49 17.83 -16.20
CA ILE A 268 -18.66 16.66 -15.85
C ILE A 268 -19.27 15.92 -14.65
N LYS A 269 -19.59 16.61 -13.55
CA LYS A 269 -20.25 16.01 -12.38
C LYS A 269 -21.60 15.36 -12.70
N THR A 270 -22.41 16.03 -13.52
CA THR A 270 -23.71 15.50 -13.97
C THR A 270 -23.50 14.21 -14.75
N GLN A 271 -22.56 14.21 -15.71
CA GLN A 271 -22.23 13.04 -16.50
C GLN A 271 -21.69 11.88 -15.65
N ILE A 272 -20.78 12.15 -14.70
CA ILE A 272 -20.27 11.11 -13.79
C ILE A 272 -21.39 10.46 -12.97
N MET A 273 -22.36 11.25 -12.51
CA MET A 273 -23.47 10.75 -11.68
C MET A 273 -24.59 10.06 -12.47
N GLU A 274 -24.89 10.54 -13.68
CA GLU A 274 -26.03 10.06 -14.50
C GLU A 274 -25.64 9.00 -15.53
N GLU A 275 -24.40 9.03 -16.03
CA GLU A 275 -23.90 8.13 -17.08
C GLU A 275 -22.78 7.21 -16.56
N GLY A 276 -21.88 7.72 -15.71
CA GLY A 276 -20.80 6.97 -15.05
C GLY A 276 -19.40 7.58 -15.25
N PRO A 277 -18.32 6.95 -14.75
CA PRO A 277 -16.96 7.49 -14.79
C PRO A 277 -16.49 7.91 -16.20
N VAL A 278 -15.72 9.01 -16.27
CA VAL A 278 -15.28 9.60 -17.55
C VAL A 278 -13.77 9.71 -17.64
N VAL A 279 -13.22 9.43 -18.83
CA VAL A 279 -11.78 9.57 -19.09
C VAL A 279 -11.44 11.03 -19.32
N SER A 280 -10.43 11.51 -18.61
CA SER A 280 -9.86 12.84 -18.80
C SER A 280 -8.36 12.77 -19.07
N PHE A 281 -7.80 13.90 -19.47
CA PHE A 281 -6.40 14.08 -19.79
C PHE A 281 -5.75 15.03 -18.80
N MET A 282 -4.46 14.82 -18.55
CA MET A 282 -3.69 15.74 -17.71
C MET A 282 -2.22 15.81 -18.12
N MET A 283 -1.53 16.80 -17.55
CA MET A 283 -0.09 16.93 -17.59
C MET A 283 0.52 16.35 -16.31
N ALA A 284 0.83 15.05 -16.32
CA ALA A 284 1.61 14.40 -15.29
C ALA A 284 3.03 15.00 -15.23
N THR A 285 3.28 15.83 -14.22
CA THR A 285 4.60 16.39 -13.92
C THR A 285 5.41 15.46 -13.02
N GLU A 286 6.72 15.62 -13.00
CA GLU A 286 7.64 14.94 -12.07
C GLU A 286 7.25 15.20 -10.59
N ASP A 287 6.79 16.42 -10.29
CA ASP A 287 6.27 16.80 -8.97
C ASP A 287 4.97 16.05 -8.60
N PHE A 288 4.04 15.88 -9.55
CA PHE A 288 2.83 15.08 -9.36
C PHE A 288 3.12 13.58 -9.22
N MET A 289 4.06 13.05 -10.02
CA MET A 289 4.55 11.68 -9.91
C MET A 289 5.12 11.40 -8.52
N GLN A 290 6.02 12.26 -8.04
CA GLN A 290 6.62 12.15 -6.71
C GLN A 290 5.60 12.37 -5.60
N TRP A 291 4.63 13.27 -5.78
CA TRP A 291 3.58 13.53 -4.79
C TRP A 291 2.79 12.25 -4.46
N GLY A 292 2.36 11.48 -5.46
CA GLY A 292 1.62 10.24 -5.23
C GLY A 292 2.46 9.09 -4.66
N LEU A 293 3.80 9.18 -4.67
CA LEU A 293 4.69 8.28 -3.91
C LEU A 293 4.80 8.64 -2.42
N GLU A 294 4.25 9.78 -2.00
CA GLU A 294 4.32 10.29 -0.63
C GLU A 294 2.94 10.50 0.03
N HIS A 295 1.86 10.43 -0.75
CA HIS A 295 0.49 10.75 -0.32
C HIS A 295 -0.46 9.58 -0.64
N HIS A 296 -0.81 8.83 0.40
CA HIS A 296 -1.61 7.60 0.32
C HIS A 296 -2.91 7.68 1.14
N SER A 297 -3.32 8.86 1.62
CA SER A 297 -4.60 9.02 2.31
C SER A 297 -5.71 9.40 1.31
N PRO A 298 -6.93 8.83 1.40
CA PRO A 298 -8.11 9.31 0.69
C PRO A 298 -8.49 10.77 0.99
N SER A 299 -7.91 11.38 2.03
CA SER A 299 -8.05 12.81 2.35
C SER A 299 -7.04 13.73 1.66
N ASP A 300 -5.92 13.20 1.16
CA ASP A 300 -4.86 13.98 0.55
C ASP A 300 -5.28 14.41 -0.86
N TYR A 301 -4.92 15.61 -1.28
CA TYR A 301 -5.18 16.10 -2.65
C TYR A 301 -3.97 16.85 -3.20
N TYR A 302 -3.74 16.68 -4.50
CA TYR A 302 -2.72 17.44 -5.22
C TYR A 302 -3.22 18.88 -5.44
N PRO A 303 -2.54 19.90 -4.89
CA PRO A 303 -2.97 21.30 -4.99
C PRO A 303 -2.62 21.90 -6.35
N TYR A 304 -3.31 22.97 -6.74
CA TYR A 304 -3.09 23.65 -8.01
C TYR A 304 -1.65 24.23 -8.12
N PRO A 305 -0.78 23.69 -9.01
CA PRO A 305 0.62 24.07 -9.07
C PRO A 305 0.86 25.38 -9.84
N GLY A 306 -0.17 25.91 -10.49
CA GLY A 306 -0.07 26.93 -11.53
C GLY A 306 -0.49 26.39 -12.90
N TYR A 307 -0.38 27.24 -13.92
CA TYR A 307 -0.51 26.79 -15.30
C TYR A 307 0.73 25.98 -15.69
N VAL A 308 0.53 24.81 -16.28
CA VAL A 308 1.57 23.95 -16.85
C VAL A 308 1.30 23.82 -18.35
N GLU A 309 2.34 23.72 -19.17
CA GLU A 309 2.20 23.56 -20.62
C GLU A 309 2.23 22.09 -21.01
N GLY A 310 1.30 21.68 -21.88
CA GLY A 310 1.25 20.32 -22.45
C GLY A 310 0.20 19.41 -21.81
N ILE A 311 0.14 18.19 -22.33
CA ILE A 311 -0.62 17.04 -21.87
C ILE A 311 0.29 15.83 -22.14
N ASN A 312 0.26 14.81 -21.29
CA ASN A 312 1.01 13.57 -21.49
C ASN A 312 0.35 12.33 -20.84
N HIS A 313 -0.77 12.47 -20.14
CA HIS A 313 -1.34 11.37 -19.35
C HIS A 313 -2.87 11.32 -19.44
N CYS A 314 -3.44 10.13 -19.33
CA CYS A 314 -4.88 9.89 -19.23
C CYS A 314 -5.20 9.30 -17.86
N ILE A 315 -6.33 9.71 -17.29
CA ILE A 315 -6.86 9.21 -16.02
C ILE A 315 -8.37 9.02 -16.12
N LEU A 316 -8.96 8.31 -15.16
CA LEU A 316 -10.41 8.17 -15.05
C LEU A 316 -10.92 9.02 -13.89
N ILE A 317 -11.89 9.90 -14.13
CA ILE A 317 -12.57 10.65 -13.06
C ILE A 317 -13.78 9.84 -12.60
N VAL A 318 -13.77 9.42 -11.33
CA VAL A 318 -14.79 8.54 -10.71
C VAL A 318 -15.69 9.28 -9.72
N GLY A 319 -15.31 10.50 -9.32
CA GLY A 319 -16.03 11.28 -8.31
C GLY A 319 -15.49 12.68 -8.10
N TRP A 320 -16.02 13.38 -7.10
CA TRP A 320 -15.59 14.71 -6.69
C TRP A 320 -15.96 15.05 -5.24
N LYS A 321 -15.32 16.08 -4.71
CA LYS A 321 -15.69 16.73 -3.44
C LYS A 321 -15.59 18.25 -3.55
N ASP A 322 -16.71 18.92 -3.37
CA ASP A 322 -16.78 20.36 -3.18
C ASP A 322 -16.43 20.73 -1.74
N ASP A 323 -15.36 21.51 -1.59
CA ASP A 323 -14.89 22.03 -0.31
C ASP A 323 -14.50 23.51 -0.48
N PRO A 324 -15.31 24.46 0.02
CA PRO A 324 -15.01 25.89 -0.05
C PRO A 324 -13.76 26.34 0.73
N SER A 325 -13.11 25.47 1.50
CA SER A 325 -11.82 25.74 2.12
C SER A 325 -10.64 25.50 1.18
N ILE A 326 -10.83 24.72 0.12
CA ILE A 326 -9.85 24.49 -0.95
C ILE A 326 -9.89 25.69 -1.92
N PRO A 327 -8.74 26.28 -2.33
CA PRO A 327 -8.71 27.54 -3.07
C PRO A 327 -9.56 27.60 -4.35
N ARG A 328 -9.68 26.49 -5.08
CA ARG A 328 -10.49 26.35 -6.29
C ARG A 328 -11.82 25.64 -6.07
N GLY A 329 -12.24 25.48 -4.81
CA GLY A 329 -13.58 25.05 -4.41
C GLY A 329 -13.80 23.55 -4.25
N GLY A 330 -12.76 22.72 -4.45
CA GLY A 330 -12.86 21.26 -4.31
C GLY A 330 -11.82 20.51 -5.13
N TYR A 331 -12.00 19.19 -5.21
CA TYR A 331 -11.15 18.28 -5.98
C TYR A 331 -11.95 17.21 -6.74
N TRP A 332 -11.35 16.71 -7.81
CA TRP A 332 -11.77 15.47 -8.49
C TRP A 332 -11.18 14.26 -7.78
N ILE A 333 -11.92 13.15 -7.80
CA ILE A 333 -11.49 11.82 -7.34
C ILE A 333 -11.19 11.02 -8.61
N CYS A 334 -9.96 10.51 -8.73
CA CYS A 334 -9.45 9.95 -9.97
C CYS A 334 -8.76 8.61 -9.75
N LYS A 335 -8.96 7.65 -10.67
CA LYS A 335 -8.20 6.40 -10.78
C LYS A 335 -7.03 6.59 -11.74
N ASN A 336 -5.85 6.07 -11.38
CA ASN A 336 -4.63 6.11 -12.18
C ASN A 336 -4.21 4.68 -12.62
N SER A 337 -3.29 4.59 -13.58
CA SER A 337 -2.78 3.34 -14.17
C SER A 337 -1.33 3.03 -13.76
N TRP A 338 -0.90 3.53 -12.59
CA TRP A 338 0.45 3.36 -12.05
C TRP A 338 0.51 2.35 -10.88
N GLY A 339 -0.48 1.46 -10.76
CA GLY A 339 -0.56 0.42 -9.73
C GLY A 339 -1.00 0.92 -8.36
N SER A 340 -1.36 -0.02 -7.48
CA SER A 340 -1.90 0.28 -6.14
C SER A 340 -0.93 1.03 -5.22
N PHE A 341 0.38 0.93 -5.47
CA PHE A 341 1.44 1.54 -4.66
C PHE A 341 1.57 3.05 -4.84
N TRP A 342 0.90 3.65 -5.83
CA TRP A 342 0.91 5.09 -6.09
C TRP A 342 -0.43 5.71 -5.70
N GLY A 343 -0.44 6.85 -5.02
CA GLY A 343 -1.65 7.43 -4.45
C GLY A 343 -2.26 6.55 -3.35
N TYR A 344 -3.55 6.69 -3.07
CA TYR A 344 -4.26 5.74 -2.19
C TYR A 344 -4.81 4.58 -3.03
N ASN A 345 -4.17 3.42 -2.96
CA ASN A 345 -4.53 2.21 -3.73
C ASN A 345 -4.63 2.45 -5.26
N GLY A 346 -3.79 3.33 -5.82
CA GLY A 346 -3.82 3.71 -7.25
C GLY A 346 -4.79 4.84 -7.59
N PHE A 347 -5.54 5.35 -6.62
CA PHE A 347 -6.42 6.51 -6.76
C PHE A 347 -5.77 7.77 -6.19
N PHE A 348 -6.24 8.93 -6.61
CA PHE A 348 -5.76 10.22 -6.14
C PHE A 348 -6.85 11.28 -6.18
N ASN A 349 -6.71 12.31 -5.34
CA ASN A 349 -7.51 13.52 -5.45
C ASN A 349 -6.70 14.65 -6.07
N ILE A 350 -7.32 15.49 -6.90
CA ILE A 350 -6.66 16.62 -7.54
C ILE A 350 -7.55 17.86 -7.56
N GLU A 351 -7.02 19.00 -7.09
CA GLU A 351 -7.75 20.26 -7.02
C GLU A 351 -8.27 20.69 -8.39
N TYR A 352 -9.52 21.15 -8.46
CA TYR A 352 -10.22 21.47 -9.71
C TYR A 352 -9.41 22.39 -10.66
N GLY A 353 -9.28 21.99 -11.93
CA GLY A 353 -8.51 22.72 -12.95
C GLY A 353 -7.00 22.67 -12.80
N SER A 354 -6.46 21.77 -11.98
CA SER A 354 -5.01 21.50 -11.93
C SER A 354 -4.58 20.59 -13.08
N LEU A 355 -3.39 20.82 -13.62
CA LEU A 355 -2.76 19.94 -14.63
C LEU A 355 -3.65 19.61 -15.84
N HIS A 356 -4.57 20.50 -16.23
CA HIS A 356 -5.53 20.31 -17.33
C HIS A 356 -6.64 19.25 -17.14
N VAL A 357 -6.81 18.72 -15.92
CA VAL A 357 -7.74 17.61 -15.61
C VAL A 357 -9.23 17.88 -15.95
N ASP A 358 -9.65 19.13 -16.12
CA ASP A 358 -11.03 19.51 -16.48
C ASP A 358 -11.18 20.56 -17.59
N ASP A 359 -10.16 20.77 -18.42
CA ASP A 359 -10.18 21.79 -19.50
C ASP A 359 -9.60 21.34 -20.87
N TYR A 360 -9.38 20.03 -21.07
CA TYR A 360 -8.87 19.48 -22.35
C TYR A 360 -9.91 18.68 -23.15
N SER A 361 -10.25 17.46 -22.71
CA SER A 361 -11.24 16.59 -23.34
C SER A 361 -11.80 15.59 -22.34
N ILE A 362 -13.10 15.35 -22.40
CA ILE A 362 -13.81 14.33 -21.62
C ILE A 362 -14.30 13.26 -22.59
N VAL A 363 -13.83 12.02 -22.43
CA VAL A 363 -14.22 10.86 -23.25
C VAL A 363 -15.09 9.94 -22.41
N TRP A 364 -16.16 9.41 -23.01
CA TRP A 364 -17.13 8.53 -22.37
C TRP A 364 -17.46 7.34 -23.27
N VAL A 365 -17.96 6.28 -22.63
CA VAL A 365 -18.41 5.02 -23.25
C VAL A 365 -19.70 4.58 -22.55
N ASP A 366 -20.53 3.84 -23.27
CA ASP A 366 -21.74 3.21 -22.73
C ASP A 366 -21.81 1.73 -23.12
N TYR A 367 -22.57 0.98 -22.33
CA TYR A 367 -22.74 -0.47 -22.42
C TYR A 367 -24.20 -0.85 -22.09
N ASP A 368 -24.68 -1.96 -22.67
CA ASP A 368 -26.03 -2.49 -22.46
C ASP A 368 -25.91 -3.87 -21.83
N LYS A 369 -26.46 -3.99 -20.62
CA LYS A 369 -26.56 -5.24 -19.86
C LYS A 369 -27.14 -6.44 -20.59
N ASN A 370 -27.90 -6.21 -21.67
CA ASN A 370 -28.47 -7.28 -22.48
C ASN A 370 -27.52 -7.75 -23.61
N ALA A 371 -26.29 -7.24 -23.69
CA ALA A 371 -25.38 -7.45 -24.80
C ALA A 371 -24.24 -8.44 -24.52
N TYR A 372 -23.98 -8.75 -23.24
CA TYR A 372 -23.05 -9.79 -22.79
C TYR A 372 -23.69 -10.51 -21.58
N ASP A 373 -23.31 -11.76 -21.36
CA ASP A 373 -23.82 -12.60 -20.26
C ASP A 373 -22.63 -12.84 -19.33
N TRP A 374 -22.52 -12.09 -18.23
CA TRP A 374 -21.40 -12.25 -17.31
C TRP A 374 -21.55 -13.52 -16.48
N PRO A 375 -20.45 -14.19 -16.08
CA PRO A 375 -20.53 -15.23 -15.08
C PRO A 375 -21.22 -14.69 -13.81
N PRO A 376 -21.98 -15.52 -13.09
CA PRO A 376 -22.63 -15.09 -11.85
C PRO A 376 -21.60 -14.58 -10.83
N VAL A 377 -22.00 -13.77 -9.85
CA VAL A 377 -21.13 -13.47 -8.70
C VAL A 377 -21.49 -14.38 -7.55
N ALA A 378 -20.60 -15.31 -7.25
CA ALA A 378 -20.66 -16.13 -6.06
C ALA A 378 -20.40 -15.28 -4.81
N GLU A 379 -21.12 -15.54 -3.73
CA GLU A 379 -20.93 -14.87 -2.43
C GLU A 379 -21.00 -15.94 -1.33
N ALA A 380 -19.83 -16.41 -0.90
CA ALA A 380 -19.70 -17.49 0.09
C ALA A 380 -19.90 -17.00 1.54
N GLY A 381 -19.91 -15.68 1.77
CA GLY A 381 -19.97 -15.08 3.09
C GLY A 381 -18.80 -15.49 3.99
N GLY A 382 -19.03 -15.50 5.31
CA GLY A 382 -18.00 -15.78 6.31
C GLY A 382 -17.05 -14.58 6.55
N PRO A 383 -15.82 -14.82 7.05
CA PRO A 383 -15.32 -16.11 7.51
C PRO A 383 -16.16 -16.67 8.67
N TYR A 384 -16.21 -17.99 8.78
CA TYR A 384 -17.02 -18.73 9.75
C TYR A 384 -16.16 -19.14 10.96
N ILE A 385 -16.73 -19.11 12.17
CA ILE A 385 -16.02 -19.45 13.42
C ILE A 385 -16.88 -20.41 14.24
N ALA A 386 -16.30 -21.52 14.72
CA ALA A 386 -16.99 -22.49 15.58
C ALA A 386 -16.03 -23.34 16.45
N SER A 387 -16.58 -24.09 17.40
CA SER A 387 -15.85 -25.16 18.11
C SER A 387 -15.86 -26.49 17.36
N VAL A 388 -14.97 -27.42 17.73
CA VAL A 388 -14.98 -28.80 17.19
C VAL A 388 -16.34 -29.48 17.48
N GLY A 389 -16.99 -29.95 16.43
CA GLY A 389 -18.31 -30.59 16.49
C GLY A 389 -19.51 -29.64 16.62
N GLU A 390 -19.30 -28.32 16.53
CA GLU A 390 -20.38 -27.33 16.43
C GLU A 390 -20.89 -27.21 14.99
N GLU A 391 -22.19 -26.97 14.82
CA GLU A 391 -22.87 -26.91 13.53
C GLU A 391 -22.87 -25.47 12.99
N ILE A 392 -22.10 -25.23 11.93
CA ILE A 392 -22.09 -23.98 11.17
C ILE A 392 -23.22 -24.03 10.13
N THR A 393 -23.90 -22.90 9.91
CA THR A 393 -24.79 -22.70 8.76
C THR A 393 -24.08 -21.77 7.77
N PHE A 394 -23.80 -22.27 6.58
CA PHE A 394 -23.22 -21.50 5.48
C PHE A 394 -24.34 -20.83 4.68
N ASP A 395 -24.07 -19.71 4.02
CA ASP A 395 -25.09 -18.94 3.32
C ASP A 395 -24.60 -18.40 1.97
N GLY A 396 -25.01 -19.09 0.89
CA GLY A 396 -24.75 -18.71 -0.50
C GLY A 396 -25.92 -17.97 -1.14
N SER A 397 -26.96 -17.61 -0.37
CA SER A 397 -28.19 -16.99 -0.89
C SER A 397 -28.02 -15.53 -1.32
N LYS A 398 -26.85 -14.93 -1.07
CA LYS A 398 -26.47 -13.62 -1.59
C LYS A 398 -25.81 -13.66 -2.97
N SER A 399 -25.42 -14.83 -3.46
CA SER A 399 -24.85 -14.95 -4.81
C SER A 399 -25.86 -14.42 -5.83
N MET A 400 -25.39 -13.68 -6.83
CA MET A 400 -26.25 -12.94 -7.77
C MET A 400 -25.90 -13.18 -9.23
N ASP A 401 -26.87 -12.89 -10.07
CA ASP A 401 -26.85 -13.02 -11.52
C ASP A 401 -28.00 -12.11 -12.00
N ASP A 402 -27.67 -10.90 -12.46
CA ASP A 402 -28.66 -9.87 -12.80
C ASP A 402 -29.20 -10.01 -14.25
N GLU A 403 -28.54 -10.83 -15.07
CA GLU A 403 -28.84 -11.08 -16.47
C GLU A 403 -29.68 -12.37 -16.63
N GLY A 404 -29.42 -13.36 -15.77
CA GLY A 404 -29.99 -14.70 -15.80
C GLY A 404 -30.70 -15.13 -14.51
N SER A 405 -30.24 -16.24 -13.94
CA SER A 405 -30.67 -16.86 -12.68
C SER A 405 -29.72 -17.99 -12.30
N ILE A 406 -29.16 -17.96 -11.09
CA ILE A 406 -28.38 -19.08 -10.52
C ILE A 406 -29.26 -20.33 -10.40
N VAL A 407 -28.79 -21.45 -10.98
CA VAL A 407 -29.49 -22.75 -11.00
C VAL A 407 -28.86 -23.81 -10.09
N ALA A 408 -27.57 -23.66 -9.74
CA ALA A 408 -26.87 -24.58 -8.84
C ALA A 408 -25.94 -23.84 -7.87
N TRP A 409 -25.77 -24.44 -6.70
CA TRP A 409 -24.76 -24.11 -5.69
C TRP A 409 -24.00 -25.41 -5.40
N HIS A 410 -22.69 -25.34 -5.25
CA HIS A 410 -21.85 -26.45 -4.83
C HIS A 410 -20.82 -25.98 -3.82
N TRP A 411 -20.90 -26.50 -2.60
CA TRP A 411 -19.97 -26.24 -1.51
C TRP A 411 -18.94 -27.36 -1.39
N ASP A 412 -17.66 -27.02 -1.32
CA ASP A 412 -16.61 -27.84 -0.74
C ASP A 412 -16.20 -27.21 0.60
N PHE A 413 -16.29 -27.97 1.69
CA PHE A 413 -15.95 -27.50 3.03
C PHE A 413 -14.45 -27.64 3.37
N GLY A 414 -13.61 -28.10 2.45
CA GLY A 414 -12.16 -28.22 2.67
C GLY A 414 -11.73 -29.39 3.58
N ASP A 415 -12.67 -30.13 4.17
CA ASP A 415 -12.43 -31.38 4.89
C ASP A 415 -12.82 -32.64 4.09
N GLY A 416 -13.24 -32.45 2.82
CA GLY A 416 -13.70 -33.50 1.92
C GLY A 416 -15.21 -33.81 2.01
N ALA A 417 -15.97 -33.06 2.82
CA ALA A 417 -17.43 -33.02 2.72
C ALA A 417 -17.88 -31.91 1.74
N THR A 418 -19.01 -32.15 1.06
CA THR A 418 -19.60 -31.22 0.10
C THR A 418 -21.12 -31.09 0.30
N SER A 419 -21.75 -30.07 -0.29
CA SER A 419 -23.21 -29.92 -0.33
C SER A 419 -23.70 -29.13 -1.54
N ASP A 420 -24.87 -29.48 -2.08
CA ASP A 420 -25.53 -28.76 -3.18
C ASP A 420 -26.72 -27.89 -2.70
N GLU A 421 -26.85 -27.68 -1.38
CA GLU A 421 -27.86 -26.78 -0.81
C GLU A 421 -27.37 -25.31 -0.83
N THR A 422 -28.28 -24.35 -1.05
CA THR A 422 -27.96 -22.91 -0.98
C THR A 422 -27.49 -22.45 0.40
N THR A 423 -28.02 -23.06 1.47
CA THR A 423 -27.73 -22.71 2.87
C THR A 423 -27.42 -23.95 3.73
N PRO A 424 -26.34 -24.68 3.43
CA PRO A 424 -26.07 -25.98 4.02
C PRO A 424 -25.59 -25.86 5.46
N LYS A 425 -25.62 -26.98 6.16
CA LYS A 425 -25.05 -27.12 7.49
C LYS A 425 -23.91 -28.12 7.53
N HIS A 426 -22.82 -27.75 8.18
CA HIS A 426 -21.65 -28.61 8.35
C HIS A 426 -20.98 -28.41 9.71
N SER A 427 -20.24 -29.42 10.17
CA SER A 427 -19.54 -29.42 11.45
C SER A 427 -18.20 -30.16 11.35
N TYR A 428 -17.12 -29.52 11.79
CA TYR A 428 -15.78 -30.06 11.65
C TYR A 428 -15.36 -30.91 12.86
N ASN A 429 -14.72 -32.04 12.59
CA ASN A 429 -14.33 -33.02 13.62
C ASN A 429 -12.93 -32.80 14.20
N GLN A 430 -12.17 -31.84 13.66
CA GLN A 430 -10.82 -31.49 14.10
C GLN A 430 -10.69 -29.96 14.19
N ARG A 431 -9.76 -29.48 15.02
CA ARG A 431 -9.36 -28.07 15.03
C ARG A 431 -8.56 -27.76 13.77
N GLY A 432 -8.64 -26.54 13.27
CA GLY A 432 -7.91 -26.11 12.08
C GLY A 432 -8.55 -24.91 11.40
N ILE A 433 -7.95 -24.50 10.28
CA ILE A 433 -8.57 -23.58 9.32
C ILE A 433 -8.85 -24.39 8.05
N TYR A 434 -10.08 -24.33 7.58
CA TYR A 434 -10.54 -25.00 6.39
C TYR A 434 -10.82 -23.97 5.30
N ASP A 435 -10.19 -24.15 4.13
CA ASP A 435 -10.45 -23.37 2.92
C ASP A 435 -11.81 -23.83 2.37
N VAL A 436 -12.83 -22.97 2.39
CA VAL A 436 -14.21 -23.29 2.00
C VAL A 436 -14.52 -22.64 0.65
N THR A 437 -15.03 -23.42 -0.29
CA THR A 437 -15.31 -22.98 -1.66
C THR A 437 -16.81 -23.11 -1.95
N LEU A 438 -17.42 -22.05 -2.49
CA LEU A 438 -18.74 -22.06 -3.11
C LEU A 438 -18.56 -21.86 -4.61
N THR A 439 -18.97 -22.84 -5.42
CA THR A 439 -19.21 -22.67 -6.85
C THR A 439 -20.70 -22.43 -7.08
N VAL A 440 -21.06 -21.46 -7.92
CA VAL A 440 -22.43 -21.27 -8.40
C VAL A 440 -22.47 -21.35 -9.92
N GLU A 441 -23.54 -21.93 -10.47
CA GLU A 441 -23.77 -22.06 -11.92
C GLU A 441 -25.01 -21.25 -12.31
N ASP A 442 -24.92 -20.45 -13.37
CA ASP A 442 -26.06 -19.72 -13.95
C ASP A 442 -26.92 -20.59 -14.89
N SER A 443 -28.01 -20.02 -15.41
CA SER A 443 -28.90 -20.72 -16.35
C SER A 443 -28.33 -20.93 -17.76
N SER A 444 -27.21 -20.28 -18.08
CA SER A 444 -26.44 -20.39 -19.32
C SER A 444 -25.33 -21.47 -19.23
N GLY A 445 -25.00 -21.92 -18.02
CA GLY A 445 -23.94 -22.88 -17.72
C GLY A 445 -22.57 -22.24 -17.47
N GLN A 446 -22.52 -20.94 -17.11
CA GLN A 446 -21.31 -20.29 -16.63
C GLN A 446 -21.18 -20.50 -15.12
N GLU A 447 -19.95 -20.73 -14.67
CA GLU A 447 -19.62 -20.96 -13.27
C GLU A 447 -18.84 -19.79 -12.68
N SER A 448 -19.06 -19.54 -11.40
CA SER A 448 -18.27 -18.60 -10.61
C SER A 448 -17.97 -19.17 -9.24
N VAL A 449 -16.81 -18.80 -8.70
CA VAL A 449 -16.26 -19.40 -7.48
C VAL A 449 -15.96 -18.31 -6.48
N ALA A 450 -16.64 -18.36 -5.33
CA ALA A 450 -16.30 -17.57 -4.15
C ALA A 450 -15.71 -18.48 -3.10
N GLU A 451 -14.83 -17.91 -2.29
CA GLU A 451 -14.09 -18.67 -1.30
C GLU A 451 -14.00 -17.90 0.01
N THR A 452 -13.91 -18.66 1.08
CA THR A 452 -13.94 -18.17 2.46
C THR A 452 -13.21 -19.19 3.34
N ALA A 453 -13.29 -19.06 4.66
CA ALA A 453 -12.77 -20.08 5.55
C ALA A 453 -13.68 -20.37 6.73
N ALA A 454 -13.51 -21.56 7.30
CA ALA A 454 -14.02 -21.93 8.61
C ALA A 454 -12.87 -22.12 9.60
N LEU A 455 -12.88 -21.35 10.67
CA LEU A 455 -11.89 -21.34 11.75
C LEU A 455 -12.44 -22.14 12.94
N ILE A 456 -11.85 -23.30 13.21
CA ILE A 456 -12.40 -24.30 14.14
C ILE A 456 -11.47 -24.46 15.35
N ASP A 457 -11.99 -24.12 16.53
CA ASP A 457 -11.24 -24.10 17.80
C ASP A 457 -9.97 -23.22 17.76
N ALA A 458 -9.97 -22.19 16.90
CA ALA A 458 -8.90 -21.20 16.80
C ALA A 458 -8.99 -20.19 17.97
N TRP A 459 -8.08 -20.34 18.95
CA TRP A 459 -7.91 -19.47 20.15
C TRP A 459 -9.14 -19.35 21.05
N LYS A 460 -9.10 -19.94 22.25
CA LYS A 460 -10.24 -19.91 23.19
C LYS A 460 -10.15 -18.73 24.16
N GLU A 461 -11.31 -18.30 24.65
CA GLU A 461 -11.41 -17.36 25.75
C GLU A 461 -10.61 -17.87 26.96
N SER A 462 -9.69 -17.05 27.47
CA SER A 462 -8.76 -17.35 28.56
C SER A 462 -7.62 -18.35 28.28
N ASP A 463 -7.32 -18.68 27.01
CA ASP A 463 -6.08 -19.39 26.69
C ASP A 463 -4.83 -18.53 27.05
N GLU A 464 -3.87 -19.14 27.75
CA GLU A 464 -2.54 -18.58 28.05
C GLU A 464 -1.48 -19.41 27.30
N TRP A 465 -0.59 -18.74 26.57
CA TRP A 465 0.47 -19.39 25.78
C TRP A 465 1.84 -18.81 26.18
N THR A 466 2.81 -19.69 26.46
CA THR A 466 4.18 -19.28 26.81
C THR A 466 5.13 -19.67 25.67
N PHE A 467 5.96 -18.72 25.23
CA PHE A 467 6.99 -18.93 24.21
C PHE A 467 8.38 -18.64 24.80
N ASP A 468 9.19 -19.68 25.00
CA ASP A 468 10.56 -19.54 25.51
C ASP A 468 11.56 -19.27 24.38
N ILE A 469 11.83 -17.99 24.10
CA ILE A 469 12.79 -17.59 23.07
C ILE A 469 14.22 -17.62 23.63
N SER A 470 14.85 -18.79 23.56
CA SER A 470 16.17 -19.02 24.14
C SER A 470 17.29 -18.09 23.64
N LYS A 471 17.13 -17.40 22.50
CA LYS A 471 18.14 -16.52 21.88
C LYS A 471 17.53 -15.60 20.80
N ILE A 472 17.96 -14.33 20.70
CA ILE A 472 17.68 -13.47 19.52
C ILE A 472 18.96 -12.69 19.12
N GLU A 473 19.77 -13.25 18.22
CA GLU A 473 21.02 -12.61 17.77
C GLU A 473 20.79 -11.47 16.76
N ILE A 474 20.33 -10.32 17.27
CA ILE A 474 20.19 -9.10 16.45
C ILE A 474 21.56 -8.46 16.24
N GLY A 475 22.24 -8.82 15.15
CA GLY A 475 23.37 -8.07 14.61
C GLY A 475 22.90 -6.79 13.91
N MET A 476 23.45 -5.64 14.26
CA MET A 476 23.28 -4.38 13.52
C MET A 476 24.66 -3.76 13.31
N GLU A 477 24.89 -3.10 12.17
CA GLU A 477 26.11 -2.33 11.91
C GLU A 477 25.77 -0.99 11.22
N TYR A 478 25.32 0.01 11.99
CA TYR A 478 25.06 1.34 11.44
C TYR A 478 26.38 2.06 11.08
N GLY A 479 26.85 1.96 9.84
CA GLY A 479 28.07 2.63 9.36
C GLY A 479 29.34 2.29 10.17
N GLY A 480 29.42 1.07 10.71
CA GLY A 480 30.48 0.62 11.62
C GLY A 480 30.38 1.17 13.05
N GLN A 481 29.24 1.75 13.45
CA GLN A 481 29.13 2.53 14.69
C GLN A 481 28.22 1.94 15.78
N LEU A 482 27.10 1.29 15.48
CA LEU A 482 26.21 0.72 16.51
C LEU A 482 26.09 -0.79 16.36
N ASN A 483 26.44 -1.54 17.40
CA ASN A 483 26.19 -2.98 17.53
C ASN A 483 25.32 -3.27 18.76
N PHE A 484 24.49 -4.31 18.68
CA PHE A 484 23.66 -4.83 19.75
C PHE A 484 23.73 -6.37 19.76
N SER A 485 23.30 -7.02 20.84
CA SER A 485 23.11 -8.48 20.95
C SER A 485 22.30 -8.78 22.23
N GLY A 486 21.29 -9.66 22.20
CA GLY A 486 20.51 -9.97 23.41
C GLY A 486 19.62 -11.21 23.33
N ASN A 487 18.88 -11.48 24.40
CA ASN A 487 17.90 -12.56 24.50
C ASN A 487 16.60 -12.02 25.11
N ILE A 488 15.45 -12.54 24.68
CA ILE A 488 14.14 -12.31 25.32
C ILE A 488 13.73 -13.58 26.06
N GLU A 489 13.80 -13.55 27.39
CA GLU A 489 13.49 -14.67 28.28
C GLU A 489 12.05 -14.55 28.83
N GLU A 490 11.40 -15.68 29.11
CA GLU A 490 10.08 -15.75 29.78
C GLU A 490 8.97 -14.95 29.06
N LEU A 491 8.85 -15.02 27.72
CA LEU A 491 7.79 -14.31 26.99
C LEU A 491 6.45 -15.07 27.11
N ASN A 492 5.49 -14.45 27.76
CA ASN A 492 4.15 -15.00 28.01
C ASN A 492 3.10 -14.15 27.31
N PHE A 493 2.09 -14.79 26.73
CA PHE A 493 0.93 -14.18 26.10
C PHE A 493 -0.35 -14.64 26.80
N LYS A 494 -1.30 -13.71 26.99
CA LYS A 494 -2.59 -13.95 27.63
C LYS A 494 -3.68 -13.25 26.83
N VAL A 495 -4.68 -14.01 26.38
CA VAL A 495 -5.79 -13.49 25.59
C VAL A 495 -6.98 -13.16 26.50
N THR A 496 -7.52 -11.94 26.36
CA THR A 496 -8.70 -11.46 27.09
C THR A 496 -9.76 -11.00 26.09
N ASN A 497 -11.00 -11.47 26.23
CA ASN A 497 -12.13 -11.04 25.39
C ASN A 497 -12.87 -9.88 26.10
N ASP A 498 -12.89 -8.69 25.49
CA ASP A 498 -13.80 -7.60 25.88
C ASP A 498 -14.94 -7.50 24.86
N ILE A 499 -15.99 -6.71 25.13
CA ILE A 499 -17.29 -6.72 24.44
C ILE A 499 -17.22 -6.06 23.03
N GLY A 500 -16.27 -6.50 22.20
CA GLY A 500 -15.90 -5.92 20.91
C GLY A 500 -14.64 -6.57 20.33
N ASN A 501 -13.58 -6.73 21.12
CA ASN A 501 -12.22 -7.05 20.68
C ASN A 501 -11.55 -8.14 21.56
N TYR A 502 -10.59 -8.85 20.99
CA TYR A 502 -9.59 -9.65 21.71
C TYR A 502 -8.38 -8.78 22.06
N ILE A 503 -7.99 -8.78 23.33
CA ILE A 503 -6.78 -8.11 23.83
C ILE A 503 -5.74 -9.19 24.12
N VAL A 504 -4.61 -9.16 23.43
CA VAL A 504 -3.47 -10.04 23.68
C VAL A 504 -2.44 -9.27 24.51
N GLU A 505 -2.45 -9.49 25.82
CA GLU A 505 -1.42 -9.00 26.73
C GLU A 505 -0.17 -9.87 26.57
N PHE A 506 1.01 -9.26 26.39
CA PHE A 506 2.28 -9.98 26.41
C PHE A 506 3.28 -9.41 27.42
N SER A 507 4.11 -10.26 28.03
CA SER A 507 5.18 -9.79 28.92
C SER A 507 6.38 -10.73 28.98
N GLY A 508 7.58 -10.17 29.12
CA GLY A 508 8.83 -10.94 29.15
C GLY A 508 10.02 -10.12 29.65
N ARG A 509 11.24 -10.67 29.53
CA ARG A 509 12.49 -10.05 30.02
C ARG A 509 13.54 -9.92 28.92
N LEU A 510 14.12 -8.73 28.74
CA LEU A 510 15.20 -8.48 27.79
C LEU A 510 16.54 -8.27 28.49
N ASN A 511 17.53 -9.10 28.15
CA ASN A 511 18.91 -9.00 28.62
C ASN A 511 19.86 -8.92 27.41
N GLY A 512 20.88 -8.07 27.43
CA GLY A 512 21.76 -7.93 26.26
C GLY A 512 22.87 -6.89 26.41
N ASP A 513 23.73 -6.81 25.40
CA ASP A 513 24.91 -5.93 25.30
C ASP A 513 24.77 -4.96 24.12
N PHE A 514 25.41 -3.80 24.20
CA PHE A 514 25.51 -2.86 23.08
C PHE A 514 26.83 -2.09 23.07
N SER A 515 27.21 -1.62 21.89
CA SER A 515 28.35 -0.70 21.68
C SER A 515 28.00 0.35 20.63
N TYR A 516 28.23 1.62 20.96
CA TYR A 516 28.08 2.76 20.06
C TYR A 516 29.41 3.54 19.96
N TYR A 517 29.99 3.58 18.77
CA TYR A 517 31.20 4.29 18.41
C TYR A 517 30.81 5.59 17.69
N SER A 518 31.12 6.75 18.26
CA SER A 518 31.09 8.00 17.48
C SER A 518 32.50 8.49 17.19
N GLN A 519 32.63 9.53 16.35
CA GLN A 519 33.90 10.20 16.13
C GLN A 519 34.54 10.59 17.49
N PRO A 520 35.87 10.46 17.67
CA PRO A 520 36.51 10.64 18.97
C PRO A 520 36.12 11.97 19.64
N PRO A 521 35.77 11.97 20.94
CA PRO A 521 36.23 11.02 21.96
C PRO A 521 35.12 10.09 22.54
N LEU A 522 33.95 9.98 21.90
CA LEU A 522 32.78 9.32 22.49
C LEU A 522 32.58 7.89 21.98
N GLN A 523 33.16 6.93 22.69
CA GLN A 523 32.73 5.52 22.66
C GLN A 523 31.88 5.21 23.88
N LEU A 524 30.77 4.52 23.63
CA LEU A 524 29.75 4.11 24.59
C LEU A 524 29.62 2.59 24.50
N THR A 525 29.76 1.87 25.60
CA THR A 525 29.50 0.42 25.68
C THR A 525 28.63 0.14 26.89
N GLY A 526 27.78 -0.88 26.84
CA GLY A 526 26.94 -1.18 27.99
C GLY A 526 26.16 -2.48 27.94
N LYS A 527 25.47 -2.74 29.05
CA LYS A 527 24.59 -3.90 29.25
C LYS A 527 23.19 -3.45 29.64
N PHE A 528 22.18 -4.08 29.05
CA PHE A 528 20.79 -4.07 29.51
C PHE A 528 20.61 -5.20 30.51
N LEU A 529 20.18 -4.86 31.73
CA LEU A 529 19.95 -5.81 32.82
C LEU A 529 18.55 -5.58 33.39
N LEU A 530 17.81 -6.68 33.57
CA LEU A 530 16.51 -6.69 34.26
C LEU A 530 15.46 -5.81 33.54
N THR A 531 15.45 -5.84 32.21
CA THR A 531 14.48 -5.08 31.42
C THR A 531 13.17 -5.85 31.37
N LYS A 532 12.05 -5.30 31.89
CA LYS A 532 10.73 -5.87 31.66
C LYS A 532 10.16 -5.32 30.35
N ILE A 533 9.71 -6.21 29.48
CA ILE A 533 8.83 -5.90 28.36
C ILE A 533 7.41 -6.20 28.83
N ASN A 534 6.48 -5.29 28.57
CA ASN A 534 5.04 -5.59 28.51
C ASN A 534 4.52 -5.00 27.20
N GLY A 535 3.47 -5.58 26.64
CA GLY A 535 2.73 -4.93 25.59
C GLY A 535 1.31 -5.45 25.52
N GLU A 536 0.53 -4.76 24.70
CA GLU A 536 -0.88 -5.01 24.47
C GLU A 536 -1.10 -4.94 22.95
N LEU A 537 -1.78 -5.96 22.43
CA LEU A 537 -2.19 -6.03 21.04
C LEU A 537 -3.72 -6.10 21.01
N THR A 538 -4.36 -5.15 20.32
CA THR A 538 -5.81 -5.14 20.14
C THR A 538 -6.15 -5.74 18.78
N VAL A 539 -6.92 -6.83 18.82
CA VAL A 539 -7.44 -7.54 17.65
C VAL A 539 -8.98 -7.44 17.65
N THR A 540 -9.61 -7.08 16.54
CA THR A 540 -11.07 -7.04 16.43
C THR A 540 -11.66 -8.45 16.27
N LYS A 541 -12.99 -8.56 16.21
CA LYS A 541 -13.68 -9.85 15.97
C LYS A 541 -13.45 -10.43 14.58
N GLU A 542 -13.08 -9.58 13.65
CA GLU A 542 -12.73 -9.87 12.26
C GLU A 542 -11.25 -10.31 12.12
N PHE A 543 -10.55 -10.56 13.24
CA PHE A 543 -9.11 -10.85 13.31
C PHE A 543 -8.20 -9.72 12.79
N ALA A 544 -8.72 -8.49 12.78
CA ALA A 544 -8.00 -7.31 12.33
C ALA A 544 -7.21 -6.65 13.49
N ILE A 545 -5.98 -6.18 13.29
CA ILE A 545 -5.25 -5.45 14.34
C ILE A 545 -5.60 -3.95 14.28
N ASP A 546 -6.02 -3.43 15.42
CA ASP A 546 -6.37 -2.01 15.65
C ASP A 546 -5.15 -1.22 16.15
N GLY A 547 -4.32 -1.84 17.00
CA GLY A 547 -3.08 -1.23 17.47
C GLY A 547 -2.22 -2.13 18.35
N ILE A 548 -0.97 -1.72 18.52
CA ILE A 548 0.03 -2.40 19.36
C ILE A 548 0.66 -1.36 20.28
N GLU A 549 0.60 -1.56 21.60
CA GLU A 549 1.39 -0.81 22.57
C GLU A 549 2.50 -1.67 23.16
N VAL A 550 3.72 -1.16 23.24
CA VAL A 550 4.88 -1.85 23.83
C VAL A 550 5.57 -0.93 24.84
N GLU A 551 5.73 -1.40 26.07
CA GLU A 551 6.48 -0.72 27.12
C GLU A 551 7.69 -1.54 27.58
N VAL A 552 8.87 -0.96 27.37
CA VAL A 552 10.16 -1.51 27.78
C VAL A 552 10.73 -0.65 28.91
N ARG A 553 10.90 -1.23 30.10
CA ARG A 553 11.54 -0.56 31.26
C ARG A 553 12.75 -1.35 31.73
N GLY A 554 13.91 -0.71 31.84
CA GLY A 554 15.12 -1.39 32.29
C GLY A 554 16.19 -0.48 32.86
N LEU A 555 17.29 -1.12 33.25
CA LEU A 555 18.51 -0.45 33.67
C LEU A 555 19.59 -0.71 32.63
N THR A 556 20.09 0.35 31.98
CA THR A 556 21.28 0.24 31.13
C THR A 556 22.52 0.70 31.90
N ILE A 557 23.59 -0.08 31.84
CA ILE A 557 24.87 0.26 32.47
C ILE A 557 25.80 0.76 31.39
N ILE A 558 26.03 2.08 31.34
CA ILE A 558 26.85 2.72 30.30
C ILE A 558 28.28 2.94 30.81
N LYS A 559 29.26 2.51 30.02
CA LYS A 559 30.67 2.81 30.20
C LYS A 559 31.15 3.73 29.06
N LEU A 560 31.70 4.86 29.46
CA LEU A 560 32.37 5.83 28.59
C LEU A 560 33.88 5.58 28.64
N GLU A 561 34.59 5.53 27.51
CA GLU A 561 36.06 5.37 27.53
C GLU A 561 36.77 6.45 28.38
N ILE A 562 36.23 7.67 28.36
CA ILE A 562 36.77 8.83 29.08
C ILE A 562 36.44 8.85 30.59
N ILE A 563 35.56 7.97 31.08
CA ILE A 563 35.15 7.92 32.50
C ILE A 563 35.33 6.49 33.03
N PRO A 564 36.23 6.24 34.00
CA PRO A 564 36.56 4.90 34.46
C PRO A 564 35.48 4.22 35.32
N ILE A 565 34.29 4.82 35.44
CA ILE A 565 33.18 4.36 36.29
C ILE A 565 31.96 4.08 35.40
N PRO A 566 31.43 2.85 35.37
CA PRO A 566 30.18 2.56 34.68
C PRO A 566 29.00 3.25 35.38
N LEU A 567 28.13 3.87 34.60
CA LEU A 567 26.99 4.66 35.06
C LEU A 567 25.68 3.91 34.83
N PRO A 568 24.91 3.59 35.89
CA PRO A 568 23.57 3.06 35.76
C PRO A 568 22.58 4.16 35.33
N ILE A 569 21.88 3.93 34.23
CA ILE A 569 20.89 4.85 33.64
C ILE A 569 19.56 4.08 33.52
N PRO A 570 18.58 4.34 34.40
CA PRO A 570 17.23 3.83 34.20
C PRO A 570 16.57 4.52 33.01
N PHE A 571 15.92 3.71 32.17
CA PHE A 571 15.21 4.15 30.98
C PHE A 571 13.81 3.53 30.90
N LYS A 572 12.91 4.24 30.24
CA LYS A 572 11.63 3.72 29.73
C LYS A 572 11.58 4.02 28.23
N VAL A 573 11.12 3.07 27.44
CA VAL A 573 10.63 3.28 26.07
C VAL A 573 9.19 2.82 26.04
N THR A 574 8.31 3.64 25.50
CA THR A 574 6.99 3.24 25.00
C THR A 574 7.04 3.36 23.49
N ALA A 575 6.54 2.36 22.78
CA ALA A 575 6.22 2.45 21.36
C ALA A 575 4.75 2.12 21.19
N SER A 576 4.07 2.83 20.29
CA SER A 576 2.74 2.46 19.80
C SER A 576 2.77 2.37 18.28
N ILE A 577 2.10 1.36 17.75
CA ILE A 577 1.83 1.18 16.32
C ILE A 577 0.32 1.35 16.16
N THR A 578 -0.06 2.29 15.29
CA THR A 578 -1.46 2.64 15.01
C THR A 578 -1.71 2.52 13.52
N PHE A 579 -2.76 1.79 13.16
CA PHE A 579 -3.24 1.64 11.79
C PHE A 579 -4.25 2.75 11.47
N SER A 580 -4.42 3.10 10.20
CA SER A 580 -5.44 4.09 9.80
C SER A 580 -6.86 3.55 10.00
N GLU A 581 -7.04 2.24 9.83
CA GLU A 581 -8.25 1.46 10.08
C GLU A 581 -7.84 0.07 10.61
N PRO A 582 -8.70 -0.64 11.36
CA PRO A 582 -8.37 -1.99 11.85
C PRO A 582 -8.09 -2.93 10.67
N TYR A 583 -6.92 -3.57 10.68
CA TYR A 583 -6.43 -4.27 9.49
C TYR A 583 -6.37 -5.80 9.63
N THR A 584 -7.10 -6.53 8.77
CA THR A 584 -7.09 -8.00 8.68
C THR A 584 -5.78 -8.51 8.09
N LEU A 585 -4.92 -9.13 8.90
CA LEU A 585 -3.55 -9.42 8.48
C LEU A 585 -3.41 -10.53 7.45
N ILE A 586 -4.43 -11.39 7.43
CA ILE A 586 -4.57 -12.54 6.55
C ILE A 586 -6.05 -12.56 6.18
N ASP A 587 -6.40 -12.10 4.97
CA ASP A 587 -7.69 -12.49 4.42
C ASP A 587 -7.66 -13.99 4.15
N PHE A 588 -8.79 -14.64 4.40
CA PHE A 588 -8.99 -16.03 4.06
C PHE A 588 -9.90 -16.17 2.81
N PRO A 589 -9.71 -17.19 1.97
CA PRO A 589 -8.73 -18.28 2.10
C PRO A 589 -7.29 -17.82 1.88
N LEU A 590 -6.34 -18.54 2.48
CA LEU A 590 -4.92 -18.31 2.22
C LEU A 590 -4.59 -18.83 0.82
N LYS A 591 -4.28 -17.95 -0.13
CA LYS A 591 -3.97 -18.31 -1.53
C LYS A 591 -2.86 -17.46 -2.10
N GLU A 592 -2.36 -17.82 -3.29
CA GLU A 592 -1.51 -16.93 -4.08
C GLU A 592 -2.23 -15.59 -4.31
N LYS A 593 -1.89 -14.59 -3.50
CA LYS A 593 -2.57 -13.30 -3.40
C LYS A 593 -1.56 -12.25 -2.96
N ILE A 594 -1.79 -11.02 -3.42
CA ILE A 594 -1.08 -9.83 -2.97
C ILE A 594 -2.05 -9.00 -2.11
N TRP A 595 -1.65 -8.65 -0.89
CA TRP A 595 -2.40 -7.76 0.00
C TRP A 595 -1.67 -6.43 0.14
N ASN A 596 -2.41 -5.33 0.03
CA ASN A 596 -1.93 -3.99 0.32
C ASN A 596 -2.30 -3.60 1.76
N LEU A 597 -1.32 -3.60 2.65
CA LEU A 597 -1.43 -3.16 4.04
C LEU A 597 -1.73 -1.65 4.09
N PRO A 598 -2.58 -1.18 5.02
CA PRO A 598 -2.92 0.23 5.16
C PRO A 598 -1.78 1.04 5.82
N LEU A 599 -1.94 2.36 5.77
CA LEU A 599 -0.99 3.31 6.34
C LEU A 599 -0.75 3.03 7.83
N THR A 600 0.50 2.73 8.17
CA THR A 600 0.90 2.32 9.52
C THR A 600 1.79 3.38 10.13
N ASN A 601 1.33 4.01 11.21
CA ASN A 601 2.10 5.01 11.93
C ASN A 601 2.72 4.39 13.19
N VAL A 602 4.04 4.53 13.34
CA VAL A 602 4.78 4.07 14.53
C VAL A 602 5.22 5.30 15.34
N SER A 603 4.68 5.45 16.54
CA SER A 603 5.06 6.48 17.52
C SER A 603 5.96 5.87 18.60
N ILE A 604 7.11 6.49 18.88
CA ILE A 604 8.07 6.04 19.88
C ILE A 604 8.35 7.17 20.87
N ASP A 605 7.94 6.97 22.12
CA ASP A 605 8.18 7.84 23.27
C ASP A 605 9.21 7.22 24.23
N ALA A 606 10.46 7.69 24.13
CA ALA A 606 11.55 7.27 25.00
C ALA A 606 11.89 8.33 26.07
N LEU A 607 12.22 7.85 27.27
CA LEU A 607 12.65 8.66 28.42
C LEU A 607 13.88 8.03 29.08
N ALA A 608 15.04 8.62 28.84
CA ALA A 608 16.26 8.27 29.56
C ALA A 608 16.42 9.16 30.80
N THR A 609 16.82 8.57 31.94
CA THR A 609 17.02 9.32 33.19
C THR A 609 18.41 9.12 33.78
N ALA A 610 19.16 10.21 33.92
CA ALA A 610 20.53 10.21 34.46
C ALA A 610 20.59 10.90 35.84
N LEU A 611 21.69 10.68 36.57
CA LEU A 611 21.92 11.23 37.91
C LEU A 611 20.75 10.93 38.87
N PHE A 612 20.35 9.66 38.99
CA PHE A 612 19.26 9.20 39.86
C PHE A 612 17.91 9.92 39.61
N GLY A 613 17.61 10.27 38.35
CA GLY A 613 16.34 10.90 37.95
C GLY A 613 16.35 12.43 37.90
N ILE A 614 17.49 13.08 38.22
CA ILE A 614 17.63 14.54 38.18
C ILE A 614 17.61 15.07 36.75
N VAL A 615 18.22 14.35 35.80
CA VAL A 615 18.24 14.71 34.38
C VAL A 615 17.33 13.77 33.62
N LYS A 616 16.31 14.32 32.96
CA LYS A 616 15.36 13.61 32.10
C LYS A 616 15.58 14.03 30.66
N VAL A 617 15.74 13.07 29.77
CA VAL A 617 15.85 13.30 28.32
C VAL A 617 14.67 12.60 27.64
N PRO A 618 13.60 13.34 27.30
CA PRO A 618 12.51 12.82 26.47
C PRO A 618 12.94 12.81 25.00
N LEU A 619 12.42 11.84 24.25
CA LEU A 619 12.59 11.66 22.82
C LEU A 619 11.27 11.12 22.29
N GLN A 620 10.64 11.85 21.37
CA GLN A 620 9.42 11.43 20.67
C GLN A 620 9.72 11.34 19.18
N ILE A 621 9.35 10.26 18.52
CA ILE A 621 9.56 10.06 17.09
C ILE A 621 8.36 9.37 16.47
N ASN A 622 7.82 9.94 15.39
CA ASN A 622 6.78 9.32 14.57
C ASN A 622 7.38 8.86 13.25
N ILE A 623 6.97 7.69 12.77
CA ILE A 623 7.42 7.08 11.52
C ILE A 623 6.16 6.71 10.72
N PRO A 624 5.88 7.34 9.57
CA PRO A 624 4.94 6.81 8.62
C PRO A 624 5.61 5.65 7.87
N LEU A 625 5.03 4.46 7.99
CA LEU A 625 5.27 3.35 7.08
C LEU A 625 4.11 3.37 6.08
N GLY A 626 4.44 3.49 4.79
CA GLY A 626 3.46 3.58 3.71
C GLY A 626 2.59 2.33 3.57
N SER A 627 1.73 2.29 2.56
CA SER A 627 1.06 1.04 2.19
C SER A 627 2.10 -0.03 1.87
N MET A 628 1.78 -1.29 2.16
CA MET A 628 2.77 -2.35 2.06
C MET A 628 2.29 -3.62 1.40
N GLU A 629 3.21 -4.31 0.73
CA GLU A 629 2.89 -5.51 -0.01
C GLU A 629 3.22 -6.77 0.82
N VAL A 630 2.19 -7.59 1.03
CA VAL A 630 2.35 -8.98 1.47
C VAL A 630 1.96 -9.88 0.30
N VAL A 631 2.85 -10.82 -0.04
CA VAL A 631 2.64 -11.79 -1.11
C VAL A 631 2.55 -13.17 -0.49
N CYS A 632 1.41 -13.86 -0.59
CA CYS A 632 1.39 -15.30 -0.35
C CYS A 632 1.80 -16.04 -1.63
N SER A 633 2.66 -17.04 -1.50
CA SER A 633 3.18 -17.85 -2.61
C SER A 633 2.70 -19.31 -2.54
N GLY A 634 1.51 -19.54 -1.98
CA GLY A 634 0.91 -20.87 -1.83
C GLY A 634 1.53 -21.75 -0.73
N LYS A 635 1.10 -23.02 -0.67
CA LYS A 635 1.59 -24.03 0.28
C LYS A 635 2.93 -24.62 -0.19
N GLN A 636 3.83 -24.86 0.76
CA GLN A 636 5.04 -25.65 0.56
C GLN A 636 5.42 -26.47 1.79
N SER A 637 6.17 -27.55 1.57
CA SER A 637 6.63 -28.45 2.61
C SER A 637 7.84 -27.89 3.37
N ILE A 638 7.68 -27.65 4.67
CA ILE A 638 8.70 -27.05 5.55
C ILE A 638 9.10 -28.03 6.63
N SER A 639 10.41 -28.23 6.79
CA SER A 639 10.96 -28.99 7.91
C SER A 639 11.49 -28.06 8.99
N THR A 640 11.18 -28.38 10.23
CA THR A 640 11.64 -27.71 11.45
C THR A 640 12.13 -28.78 12.45
N PRO A 641 12.70 -28.42 13.61
CA PRO A 641 13.04 -29.41 14.63
C PRO A 641 11.81 -30.16 15.21
N ALA A 642 10.61 -29.58 15.16
CA ALA A 642 9.37 -30.22 15.59
C ALA A 642 8.82 -31.27 14.60
N GLY A 643 9.16 -31.17 13.31
CA GLY A 643 8.62 -32.08 12.28
C GLY A 643 8.70 -31.53 10.86
N SER A 644 7.83 -32.06 9.99
CA SER A 644 7.61 -31.53 8.64
C SER A 644 6.13 -31.20 8.49
N PHE A 645 5.84 -30.03 7.91
CA PHE A 645 4.52 -29.43 7.84
C PHE A 645 4.29 -28.84 6.46
N GLU A 646 3.08 -28.95 5.93
CA GLU A 646 2.66 -28.10 4.81
C GLU A 646 2.29 -26.72 5.35
N ALA A 647 2.88 -25.67 4.77
CA ALA A 647 2.72 -24.32 5.25
C ALA A 647 2.63 -23.31 4.11
N TYR A 648 1.70 -22.36 4.24
CA TYR A 648 1.58 -21.20 3.37
C TYR A 648 2.80 -20.29 3.53
N LYS A 649 3.50 -20.00 2.43
CA LYS A 649 4.53 -18.96 2.42
C LYS A 649 3.88 -17.59 2.31
N MET A 650 4.19 -16.69 3.23
CA MET A 650 3.88 -15.26 3.11
C MET A 650 5.19 -14.47 3.15
N SER A 651 5.48 -13.77 2.08
CA SER A 651 6.65 -12.89 1.93
C SER A 651 6.21 -11.44 2.05
N ILE A 652 6.95 -10.64 2.83
CA ILE A 652 6.71 -9.21 3.02
C ILE A 652 7.98 -8.47 2.57
N TYR A 653 7.92 -7.82 1.41
CA TYR A 653 9.04 -7.12 0.77
C TYR A 653 10.37 -7.91 0.68
N ASP A 654 10.30 -9.24 0.53
CA ASP A 654 11.45 -10.17 0.61
C ASP A 654 12.30 -10.09 1.90
N ILE A 655 11.88 -9.27 2.87
CA ILE A 655 12.53 -9.07 4.17
C ILE A 655 12.01 -10.09 5.17
N ILE A 656 10.68 -10.23 5.26
CA ILE A 656 10.03 -11.18 6.17
C ILE A 656 9.52 -12.35 5.33
N GLU A 657 9.87 -13.57 5.71
CA GLU A 657 9.19 -14.78 5.26
C GLU A 657 8.51 -15.44 6.46
N LEU A 658 7.20 -15.67 6.36
CA LEU A 658 6.41 -16.41 7.34
C LEU A 658 5.89 -17.68 6.69
N TYR A 659 5.83 -18.76 7.48
CA TYR A 659 5.40 -20.07 7.03
C TYR A 659 4.30 -20.57 7.98
N TYR A 660 3.05 -20.35 7.59
CA TYR A 660 1.86 -20.68 8.40
C TYR A 660 1.33 -22.07 8.06
N SER A 661 1.26 -22.99 9.03
CA SER A 661 0.69 -24.33 8.81
C SER A 661 -0.74 -24.42 9.38
N PRO A 662 -1.76 -24.65 8.53
CA PRO A 662 -3.14 -24.84 8.97
C PRO A 662 -3.32 -26.04 9.91
N ASP A 663 -2.53 -27.11 9.72
CA ASP A 663 -2.61 -28.38 10.47
C ASP A 663 -2.49 -28.20 12.00
N ILE A 664 -1.70 -27.21 12.42
CA ILE A 664 -1.54 -26.82 13.83
C ILE A 664 -2.15 -25.43 14.13
N ALA A 665 -2.67 -24.76 13.10
CA ALA A 665 -3.14 -23.38 13.08
C ALA A 665 -2.08 -22.35 13.57
N ASN A 666 -0.80 -22.54 13.22
CA ASN A 666 0.31 -21.75 13.75
C ASN A 666 1.49 -21.61 12.77
N PHE A 667 2.38 -20.64 13.00
CA PHE A 667 3.62 -20.50 12.27
C PHE A 667 4.61 -21.62 12.62
N VAL A 668 5.10 -22.32 11.59
CA VAL A 668 6.13 -23.35 11.75
C VAL A 668 7.54 -22.78 11.56
N LYS A 669 7.66 -21.72 10.76
CA LYS A 669 8.92 -21.01 10.53
C LYS A 669 8.66 -19.53 10.26
N ALA A 670 9.59 -18.68 10.67
CA ALA A 670 9.67 -17.30 10.26
C ALA A 670 11.14 -16.92 10.06
N SER A 671 11.43 -16.01 9.13
CA SER A 671 12.74 -15.37 9.03
C SER A 671 12.62 -13.89 8.64
N VAL A 672 13.48 -13.06 9.21
CA VAL A 672 13.61 -11.63 8.88
C VAL A 672 15.05 -11.35 8.47
N LYS A 673 15.24 -10.86 7.24
CA LYS A 673 16.56 -10.58 6.64
C LYS A 673 16.61 -9.17 6.09
N TYR A 674 17.37 -8.29 6.73
CA TYR A 674 17.39 -6.86 6.41
C TYR A 674 18.69 -6.17 6.87
N GLU A 675 19.43 -5.47 5.99
CA GLU A 675 20.66 -4.70 6.30
C GLU A 675 21.64 -5.38 7.31
N GLY A 676 21.84 -6.70 7.19
CA GLY A 676 22.75 -7.48 8.06
C GLY A 676 22.12 -7.94 9.38
N ILE A 677 20.85 -7.63 9.61
CA ILE A 677 19.98 -8.24 10.61
C ILE A 677 19.45 -9.54 10.00
N ASP A 678 19.73 -10.66 10.67
CA ASP A 678 19.23 -11.99 10.30
C ASP A 678 18.61 -12.62 11.54
N ILE A 679 17.30 -12.87 11.49
CA ILE A 679 16.53 -13.52 12.54
C ILE A 679 15.86 -14.72 11.91
N GLU A 680 16.08 -15.91 12.45
CA GLU A 680 15.34 -17.11 12.08
C GLU A 680 14.64 -17.69 13.31
N ALA A 681 13.37 -18.06 13.15
CA ALA A 681 12.57 -18.75 14.15
C ALA A 681 12.02 -20.04 13.52
N GLU A 682 12.16 -21.16 14.21
CA GLU A 682 11.66 -22.47 13.77
C GLU A 682 10.93 -23.14 14.94
N LEU A 683 9.80 -23.79 14.64
CA LEU A 683 9.02 -24.52 15.62
C LEU A 683 9.80 -25.74 16.12
N VAL A 684 10.04 -25.80 17.43
CA VAL A 684 10.90 -26.83 18.06
C VAL A 684 10.16 -28.01 18.69
N ASP A 685 8.91 -27.82 19.10
CA ASP A 685 8.00 -28.86 19.60
C ASP A 685 6.54 -28.44 19.27
N VAL A 686 5.63 -29.42 19.23
CA VAL A 686 4.17 -29.26 19.08
C VAL A 686 3.41 -29.64 20.36
N ASN A 687 4.09 -30.14 21.39
CA ASN A 687 3.50 -30.42 22.69
C ASN A 687 3.36 -29.12 23.50
N TYR A 688 2.18 -28.53 23.48
CA TYR A 688 1.82 -27.31 24.23
C TYR A 688 1.42 -27.58 25.71
N GLU A 689 2.07 -28.54 26.40
CA GLU A 689 1.81 -28.86 27.83
C GLU A 689 2.84 -28.22 28.79
#